data_AF-A0A1Y2B470-F1
#
_entry.id   AF-A0A1Y2B470-F1
#
_cell.length_a   1.000
_cell.length_b   1.000
_cell.length_c   1.000
_cell.angle_alpha   90.00
_cell.angle_beta   90.00
_cell.angle_gamma   90.00
#
_symmetry.space_group_name_H-M   'P 1'
#
loop_
_entity.id
_entity.type
_entity.pdbx_description
1 polymer ?
#
loop_
_entity_poly.entity_id
_entity_poly.type
_entity_poly.pdbx_seq_one_letter_code
_entity_poly.pdbx_strand_id
1 'polypeptide(L)'
;MHLTDLIARRNTPFHTYEFFPPRTEAGFVNLLDRIRRLATAPLPPPLAVSITWGAGGSTAERTMELAEQVTRLGLEVILHLTCTNMEKEKVDKALEKARALGIQNVLALRGDPPRSEEYAISPISTPDYFTHADDLVRYIREQHGDYFCIGVAGYPTPHPDSEGPEDDLHWLKIKCDAGADYIITQLFYDVEGFEGWVKTCRKNGIDVPIIPGVMPIQNFASFRRLVNLTQCSVPDSIMTALEPIKSDDAAVKRYGAQLATGMVQRLVSSGLVPGVHFCTLNLEKSVRTILENLGWTPESSNRVQSSPLPRHNQLIEDDTDAPQGLSVPNAANFPIKQMNGLSISPSEASQLAEWGLTNHALPPAPKKGLGNSAAAQAPSAEDSWDEYPNGRFTDVRSPAYGEIDGWGSGLKITAAQALRDWGAPTDAAQLSDLFTRYLESDPSAPTTPFCDLPLSDESATILPYLIKLNSPQLQHWTVGSQPAVDAAHSEDPVLGWGPRGGYVFQKAYVEFFVKREQVERIHERLKDRTDGQISMYAANKQGEFITNTLKDAVNAVTWGVFPGQEIVQSTIIEEESFRAWKEEAFDIWTEWSLLYPRLSPARKLLEGIASEWWLVSLIHHDYKAPDALWTFLLGDEVAA
;
A
#
# COMPACT_ATOMS: atom_id res chain seq x y z
N MET A 1 -27.81 -3.99 -1.19
CA MET A 1 -28.79 -3.26 -2.03
C MET A 1 -28.10 -2.83 -3.31
N HIS A 2 -28.83 -2.63 -4.40
CA HIS A 2 -28.26 -2.03 -5.62
C HIS A 2 -27.76 -0.61 -5.34
N LEU A 3 -26.56 -0.30 -5.80
CA LEU A 3 -25.92 0.99 -5.57
C LEU A 3 -26.72 2.13 -6.22
N THR A 4 -27.27 1.93 -7.41
CA THR A 4 -28.10 2.92 -8.09
C THR A 4 -29.37 3.29 -7.32
N ASP A 5 -30.01 2.33 -6.65
CA ASP A 5 -31.12 2.60 -5.74
C ASP A 5 -30.69 3.44 -4.54
N LEU A 6 -29.52 3.14 -3.97
CA LEU A 6 -28.95 3.90 -2.84
C LEU A 6 -28.62 5.34 -3.25
N ILE A 7 -28.09 5.52 -4.47
CA ILE A 7 -27.83 6.84 -5.07
C ILE A 7 -29.13 7.60 -5.27
N ALA A 8 -30.15 6.98 -5.88
CA ALA A 8 -31.42 7.62 -6.20
C ALA A 8 -32.21 8.06 -4.95
N ARG A 9 -32.00 7.41 -3.80
CA ARG A 9 -32.63 7.75 -2.51
C ARG A 9 -31.97 8.94 -1.79
N ARG A 10 -30.80 9.40 -2.24
CA ARG A 10 -30.04 10.47 -1.59
C ARG A 10 -30.39 11.83 -2.19
N ASN A 11 -30.58 12.80 -1.31
CA ASN A 11 -30.73 14.21 -1.66
C ASN A 11 -29.46 15.03 -1.37
N THR A 12 -28.44 14.39 -0.83
CA THR A 12 -27.14 14.98 -0.50
C THR A 12 -26.02 14.20 -1.16
N PRO A 13 -24.87 14.85 -1.42
CA PRO A 13 -23.70 14.17 -1.97
C PRO A 13 -23.33 12.96 -1.12
N PHE A 14 -22.98 11.86 -1.78
CA PHE A 14 -22.46 10.67 -1.12
C PHE A 14 -20.95 10.53 -1.34
N HIS A 15 -20.35 9.64 -0.56
CA HIS A 15 -19.01 9.13 -0.83
C HIS A 15 -18.99 7.60 -0.74
N THR A 16 -18.01 7.01 -1.40
CA THR A 16 -17.63 5.60 -1.28
C THR A 16 -16.12 5.53 -1.04
N TYR A 17 -15.64 4.43 -0.46
CA TYR A 17 -14.21 4.21 -0.23
C TYR A 17 -13.73 3.01 -1.02
N GLU A 18 -12.52 3.05 -1.54
CA GLU A 18 -11.83 1.89 -2.09
C GLU A 18 -10.67 1.45 -1.21
N PHE A 19 -10.60 0.14 -0.96
CA PHE A 19 -9.53 -0.52 -0.23
C PHE A 19 -8.99 -1.70 -1.04
N PHE A 20 -7.72 -2.02 -0.84
CA PHE A 20 -7.11 -3.23 -1.36
C PHE A 20 -6.85 -4.25 -0.23
N PRO A 21 -6.92 -5.56 -0.50
CA PRO A 21 -6.61 -6.58 0.50
C PRO A 21 -5.15 -6.46 0.97
N PRO A 22 -4.88 -6.30 2.28
CA PRO A 22 -3.52 -6.23 2.80
C PRO A 22 -2.77 -7.54 2.59
N ARG A 23 -1.44 -7.45 2.48
CA ARG A 23 -0.57 -8.61 2.24
C ARG A 23 -0.32 -9.45 3.48
N THR A 24 -0.35 -8.82 4.65
CA THR A 24 -0.06 -9.46 5.95
C THR A 24 -1.33 -9.61 6.77
N GLU A 25 -1.34 -10.58 7.67
CA GLU A 25 -2.48 -10.80 8.58
C GLU A 25 -2.65 -9.62 9.55
N ALA A 26 -1.54 -9.06 10.05
CA ALA A 26 -1.58 -7.87 10.89
C ALA A 26 -2.15 -6.66 10.13
N GLY A 27 -1.75 -6.46 8.88
CA GLY A 27 -2.30 -5.42 8.01
C GLY A 27 -3.79 -5.62 7.75
N PHE A 28 -4.25 -6.87 7.59
CA PHE A 28 -5.67 -7.23 7.42
C PHE A 28 -6.51 -6.83 8.64
N VAL A 29 -6.08 -7.20 9.85
CA VAL A 29 -6.77 -6.83 11.10
C VAL A 29 -6.83 -5.30 11.25
N ASN A 30 -5.72 -4.62 11.01
CA ASN A 30 -5.65 -3.16 11.12
C ASN A 30 -6.51 -2.44 10.08
N LEU A 31 -6.63 -3.00 8.87
CA LEU A 31 -7.52 -2.47 7.84
C LEU A 31 -8.98 -2.55 8.28
N LEU A 32 -9.42 -3.68 8.84
CA LEU A 32 -10.80 -3.84 9.30
C LEU A 32 -11.15 -2.79 10.38
N ASP A 33 -10.24 -2.55 11.32
CA ASP A 33 -10.45 -1.51 12.32
C ASP A 33 -10.47 -0.10 11.72
N ARG A 34 -9.68 0.13 10.66
CA ARG A 34 -9.68 1.39 9.91
C ARG A 34 -10.98 1.61 9.14
N ILE A 35 -11.48 0.59 8.47
CA ILE A 35 -12.79 0.60 7.80
C ILE A 35 -13.90 0.91 8.81
N ARG A 36 -13.88 0.26 9.99
CA ARG A 36 -14.84 0.55 11.06
C ARG A 36 -14.82 2.02 11.44
N ARG A 37 -13.65 2.59 11.74
CA ARG A 37 -13.53 4.01 12.12
C ARG A 37 -14.00 4.97 11.03
N LEU A 38 -13.71 4.68 9.76
CA LEU A 38 -14.16 5.47 8.62
C LEU A 38 -15.65 5.36 8.33
N ALA A 39 -16.28 4.25 8.74
CA ALA A 39 -17.69 3.97 8.50
C ALA A 39 -18.62 4.32 9.67
N THR A 40 -18.06 4.58 10.85
CA THR A 40 -18.82 4.91 12.07
C THR A 40 -18.75 6.39 12.44
N ALA A 41 -19.66 6.82 13.30
CA ALA A 41 -19.61 8.14 13.90
C ALA A 41 -18.22 8.43 14.54
N PRO A 42 -17.69 9.65 14.41
CA PRO A 42 -18.37 10.88 13.99
C PRO A 42 -18.41 11.13 12.47
N LEU A 43 -17.86 10.23 11.65
CA LEU A 43 -17.89 10.42 10.19
C LEU A 43 -19.25 10.01 9.60
N PRO A 44 -19.68 10.64 8.49
CA PRO A 44 -20.84 10.17 7.75
C PRO A 44 -20.56 8.75 7.21
N PRO A 45 -21.52 7.82 7.29
CA PRO A 45 -21.31 6.48 6.75
C PRO A 45 -21.16 6.54 5.22
N PRO A 46 -20.21 5.78 4.63
CA PRO A 46 -20.09 5.68 3.19
C PRO A 46 -21.32 5.00 2.60
N LEU A 47 -21.62 5.30 1.34
CA LEU A 47 -22.71 4.63 0.63
C LEU A 47 -22.39 3.15 0.38
N ALA A 48 -21.12 2.87 0.11
CA ALA A 48 -20.56 1.55 -0.10
C ALA A 48 -19.03 1.58 0.06
N VAL A 49 -18.46 0.40 0.28
CA VAL A 49 -17.02 0.14 0.31
C VAL A 49 -16.66 -0.75 -0.88
N SER A 50 -15.74 -0.27 -1.71
CA SER A 50 -15.17 -1.01 -2.83
C SER A 50 -13.94 -1.77 -2.40
N ILE A 51 -13.80 -3.01 -2.87
CA ILE A 51 -12.67 -3.86 -2.55
C ILE A 51 -12.04 -4.32 -3.87
N THR A 52 -10.76 -4.00 -4.02
CA THR A 52 -10.03 -4.29 -5.26
C THR A 52 -9.78 -5.79 -5.45
N TRP A 53 -9.53 -6.15 -6.71
CA TRP A 53 -9.28 -7.51 -7.16
C TRP A 53 -8.08 -7.49 -8.10
N GLY A 54 -7.02 -8.23 -7.74
CA GLY A 54 -5.78 -8.28 -8.50
C GLY A 54 -5.96 -8.90 -9.89
N ALA A 55 -5.11 -8.50 -10.84
CA ALA A 55 -5.11 -9.03 -12.20
C ALA A 55 -5.01 -10.57 -12.21
N GLY A 56 -5.77 -11.23 -13.10
CA GLY A 56 -5.84 -12.70 -13.18
C GLY A 56 -6.40 -13.41 -11.93
N GLY A 57 -6.94 -12.65 -10.96
CA GLY A 57 -7.43 -13.20 -9.69
C GLY A 57 -6.33 -13.55 -8.70
N SER A 58 -5.16 -12.88 -8.77
CA SER A 58 -4.05 -13.10 -7.84
C SER A 58 -4.43 -12.89 -6.37
N THR A 59 -5.37 -11.98 -6.09
CA THR A 59 -5.85 -11.68 -4.73
C THR A 59 -7.24 -12.24 -4.42
N ALA A 60 -7.80 -13.10 -5.27
CA ALA A 60 -9.20 -13.53 -5.23
C ALA A 60 -9.67 -13.97 -3.83
N GLU A 61 -8.88 -14.81 -3.16
CA GLU A 61 -9.20 -15.34 -1.83
C GLU A 61 -9.25 -14.23 -0.78
N ARG A 62 -8.19 -13.41 -0.67
CA ARG A 62 -8.08 -12.30 0.28
C ARG A 62 -9.12 -11.21 0.02
N THR A 63 -9.41 -10.90 -1.25
CA THR A 63 -10.49 -9.98 -1.64
C THR A 63 -11.84 -10.47 -1.12
N MET A 64 -12.14 -11.76 -1.29
CA MET A 64 -13.40 -12.33 -0.80
C MET A 64 -13.49 -12.42 0.72
N GLU A 65 -12.39 -12.69 1.41
CA GLU A 65 -12.32 -12.65 2.87
C GLU A 65 -12.60 -11.24 3.41
N LEU A 66 -11.96 -10.22 2.82
CA LEU A 66 -12.19 -8.82 3.19
C LEU A 66 -13.65 -8.42 2.92
N ALA A 67 -14.21 -8.82 1.78
CA ALA A 67 -15.60 -8.54 1.42
C ALA A 67 -16.60 -9.18 2.39
N GLU A 68 -16.35 -10.40 2.82
CA GLU A 68 -17.16 -11.06 3.84
C GLU A 68 -17.11 -10.32 5.18
N GLN A 69 -15.92 -9.90 5.63
CA GLN A 69 -15.79 -9.15 6.88
C GLN A 69 -16.47 -7.78 6.81
N VAL A 70 -16.31 -7.05 5.71
CA VAL A 70 -16.97 -5.74 5.50
C VAL A 70 -18.49 -5.88 5.45
N THR A 71 -19.01 -6.94 4.81
CA THR A 71 -20.45 -7.24 4.83
C THR A 71 -20.95 -7.53 6.24
N ARG A 72 -20.16 -8.24 7.07
CA ARG A 72 -20.48 -8.49 8.49
C ARG A 72 -20.47 -7.21 9.34
N LEU A 73 -19.77 -6.15 8.91
CA LEU A 73 -19.86 -4.81 9.53
C LEU A 73 -21.16 -4.07 9.17
N GLY A 74 -22.01 -4.66 8.31
CA GLY A 74 -23.25 -4.05 7.85
C GLY A 74 -23.04 -3.00 6.74
N LEU A 75 -21.89 -3.03 6.06
CA LEU A 75 -21.57 -2.12 4.97
C LEU A 75 -21.89 -2.75 3.62
N GLU A 76 -22.39 -1.92 2.70
CA GLU A 76 -22.58 -2.32 1.31
C GLU A 76 -21.23 -2.47 0.62
N VAL A 77 -21.04 -3.57 -0.11
CA VAL A 77 -19.78 -3.89 -0.80
C VAL A 77 -19.94 -3.70 -2.30
N ILE A 78 -18.96 -3.07 -2.92
CA ILE A 78 -18.71 -3.10 -4.36
C ILE A 78 -17.51 -4.04 -4.58
N LEU A 79 -17.75 -5.21 -5.16
CA LEU A 79 -16.70 -6.19 -5.41
C LEU A 79 -16.09 -5.93 -6.79
N HIS A 80 -14.79 -5.63 -6.85
CA HIS A 80 -14.09 -5.62 -8.13
C HIS A 80 -13.99 -7.03 -8.68
N LEU A 81 -14.16 -7.19 -9.99
CA LEU A 81 -14.01 -8.46 -10.67
C LEU A 81 -13.40 -8.23 -12.05
N THR A 82 -12.16 -8.70 -12.23
CA THR A 82 -11.51 -8.74 -13.54
C THR A 82 -11.94 -9.99 -14.31
N CYS A 83 -11.83 -10.01 -15.64
CA CYS A 83 -12.32 -11.13 -16.46
C CYS A 83 -11.27 -11.75 -17.38
N THR A 84 -10.13 -11.09 -17.61
CA THR A 84 -9.04 -11.63 -18.43
C THR A 84 -8.00 -12.36 -17.57
N ASN A 85 -7.19 -13.20 -18.22
CA ASN A 85 -6.09 -13.95 -17.60
C ASN A 85 -6.53 -14.95 -16.51
N MET A 86 -7.77 -15.41 -16.59
CA MET A 86 -8.31 -16.37 -15.64
C MET A 86 -9.38 -17.26 -16.28
N GLU A 87 -9.50 -18.48 -15.79
CA GLU A 87 -10.55 -19.41 -16.20
C GLU A 87 -11.94 -18.86 -15.83
N LYS A 88 -12.93 -19.09 -16.71
CA LYS A 88 -14.33 -18.68 -16.50
C LYS A 88 -14.87 -19.18 -15.16
N GLU A 89 -14.45 -20.37 -14.74
CA GLU A 89 -14.84 -21.01 -13.48
C GLU A 89 -14.45 -20.17 -12.25
N LYS A 90 -13.39 -19.36 -12.33
CA LYS A 90 -13.03 -18.43 -11.24
C LYS A 90 -14.04 -17.28 -11.13
N VAL A 91 -14.48 -16.74 -12.26
CA VAL A 91 -15.54 -15.71 -12.33
C VAL A 91 -16.85 -16.28 -11.76
N ASP A 92 -17.22 -17.51 -12.15
CA ASP A 92 -18.42 -18.18 -11.65
C ASP A 92 -18.40 -18.35 -10.13
N LYS A 93 -17.30 -18.90 -9.59
CA LYS A 93 -17.12 -19.07 -8.14
C LYS A 93 -17.16 -17.74 -7.39
N ALA A 94 -16.56 -16.69 -7.95
CA ALA A 94 -16.59 -15.36 -7.34
C ALA A 94 -18.02 -14.81 -7.26
N LEU A 95 -18.79 -14.89 -8.35
CA LEU A 95 -20.18 -14.43 -8.41
C LEU A 95 -21.10 -15.27 -7.51
N GLU A 96 -20.94 -16.59 -7.48
CA GLU A 96 -21.67 -17.48 -6.57
C GLU A 96 -21.41 -17.14 -5.11
N LYS A 97 -20.14 -16.95 -4.72
CA LYS A 97 -19.76 -16.59 -3.36
C LYS A 97 -20.24 -15.17 -3.01
N ALA A 98 -20.14 -14.21 -3.92
CA ALA A 98 -20.68 -12.86 -3.73
C ALA A 98 -22.19 -12.90 -3.47
N ARG A 99 -22.93 -13.70 -4.25
CA ARG A 99 -24.37 -13.92 -4.05
C ARG A 99 -24.68 -14.59 -2.72
N ALA A 100 -23.91 -15.60 -2.32
CA ALA A 100 -24.08 -16.27 -1.03
C ALA A 100 -23.84 -15.34 0.16
N LEU A 101 -22.93 -14.37 0.02
CA LEU A 101 -22.67 -13.33 1.01
C LEU A 101 -23.70 -12.17 0.98
N GLY A 102 -24.62 -12.17 0.00
CA GLY A 102 -25.60 -11.09 -0.16
C GLY A 102 -25.04 -9.82 -0.82
N ILE A 103 -23.83 -9.89 -1.39
CA ILE A 103 -23.25 -8.79 -2.15
C ILE A 103 -24.04 -8.65 -3.45
N GLN A 104 -24.40 -7.40 -3.78
CA GLN A 104 -25.21 -7.07 -4.96
C GLN A 104 -24.51 -6.10 -5.90
N ASN A 105 -23.35 -5.55 -5.57
CA ASN A 105 -22.66 -4.58 -6.43
C ASN A 105 -21.34 -5.15 -6.91
N VAL A 106 -21.15 -5.18 -8.22
CA VAL A 106 -19.93 -5.69 -8.87
C VAL A 106 -19.39 -4.61 -9.78
N LEU A 107 -18.10 -4.30 -9.67
CA LEU A 107 -17.39 -3.48 -10.64
C LEU A 107 -16.73 -4.40 -11.66
N ALA A 108 -17.31 -4.51 -12.85
CA ALA A 108 -16.84 -5.35 -13.94
C ALA A 108 -15.67 -4.67 -14.66
N LEU A 109 -14.51 -5.34 -14.64
CA LEU A 109 -13.25 -4.83 -15.16
C LEU A 109 -12.67 -5.84 -16.16
N ARG A 110 -11.91 -5.34 -17.14
CA ARG A 110 -11.12 -6.22 -18.01
C ARG A 110 -10.05 -6.93 -17.16
N GLY A 111 -9.32 -6.13 -16.40
CA GLY A 111 -8.02 -6.50 -15.85
C GLY A 111 -6.91 -5.96 -16.75
N ASP A 112 -5.77 -5.67 -16.14
CA ASP A 112 -4.58 -5.35 -16.91
C ASP A 112 -4.15 -6.59 -17.70
N PRO A 113 -3.56 -6.42 -18.90
CA PRO A 113 -2.93 -7.51 -19.59
C PRO A 113 -2.01 -8.24 -18.60
N PRO A 114 -1.90 -9.57 -18.72
CA PRO A 114 -0.90 -10.24 -17.93
C PRO A 114 0.44 -9.63 -18.34
N ARG A 115 1.38 -9.51 -17.40
CA ARG A 115 2.68 -8.87 -17.68
C ARG A 115 3.59 -9.79 -18.51
N SER A 116 3.06 -10.30 -19.63
CA SER A 116 3.64 -10.79 -20.90
C SER A 116 2.58 -11.60 -21.68
N GLU A 117 2.81 -11.85 -22.97
CA GLU A 117 2.02 -12.81 -23.79
C GLU A 117 2.17 -14.29 -23.34
N GLU A 118 2.97 -14.57 -22.31
CA GLU A 118 3.38 -15.92 -21.92
C GLU A 118 2.83 -16.40 -20.56
N TYR A 119 2.21 -15.50 -19.79
CA TYR A 119 1.29 -15.85 -18.70
C TYR A 119 0.02 -16.54 -19.17
N ALA A 120 -0.14 -16.78 -20.47
CA ALA A 120 -0.94 -17.89 -20.94
C ALA A 120 -0.46 -19.17 -20.22
N ILE A 121 -1.23 -19.55 -19.20
CA ILE A 121 -1.11 -20.77 -18.41
C ILE A 121 -1.22 -21.93 -19.40
N SER A 122 -0.10 -22.32 -20.01
CA SER A 122 -0.11 -23.11 -21.26
C SER A 122 -0.86 -22.34 -22.36
N PRO A 123 -0.92 -22.78 -23.64
CA PRO A 123 -2.14 -22.47 -24.35
C PRO A 123 -3.25 -23.01 -23.45
N ILE A 124 -4.01 -22.12 -22.80
CA ILE A 124 -5.31 -22.51 -22.29
C ILE A 124 -5.92 -23.14 -23.54
N SER A 125 -6.20 -24.44 -23.50
CA SER A 125 -6.69 -25.18 -24.66
C SER A 125 -8.01 -24.61 -25.20
N THR A 126 -8.55 -23.60 -24.50
CA THR A 126 -9.71 -22.79 -24.83
C THR A 126 -9.32 -21.31 -24.86
N PRO A 127 -9.69 -20.54 -25.89
CA PRO A 127 -9.52 -19.09 -25.90
C PRO A 127 -10.13 -18.44 -24.65
N ASP A 128 -9.59 -17.29 -24.24
CA ASP A 128 -10.14 -16.49 -23.14
C ASP A 128 -11.64 -16.26 -23.41
N TYR A 129 -12.47 -16.68 -22.46
CA TYR A 129 -13.93 -16.57 -22.59
C TYR A 129 -14.37 -15.09 -22.60
N PHE A 130 -13.58 -14.21 -21.99
CA PHE A 130 -13.79 -12.76 -21.94
C PHE A 130 -12.59 -12.05 -22.55
N THR A 131 -12.84 -11.11 -23.47
CA THR A 131 -11.78 -10.26 -24.04
C THR A 131 -11.82 -8.85 -23.46
N HIS A 132 -13.03 -8.35 -23.22
CA HIS A 132 -13.26 -6.99 -22.75
C HIS A 132 -14.22 -6.99 -21.55
N ALA A 133 -14.25 -5.86 -20.82
CA ALA A 133 -15.11 -5.72 -19.64
C ALA A 133 -16.62 -5.83 -19.99
N ASP A 134 -17.03 -5.45 -21.21
CA ASP A 134 -18.42 -5.60 -21.67
C ASP A 134 -18.83 -7.07 -21.84
N ASP A 135 -17.90 -7.98 -22.14
CA ASP A 135 -18.19 -9.42 -22.17
C ASP A 135 -18.60 -9.91 -20.77
N LEU A 136 -17.88 -9.46 -19.74
CA LEU A 136 -18.23 -9.77 -18.35
C LEU A 136 -19.59 -9.16 -17.96
N VAL A 137 -19.88 -7.93 -18.39
CA VAL A 137 -21.20 -7.30 -18.13
C VAL A 137 -22.32 -8.15 -18.75
N ARG A 138 -22.23 -8.50 -20.04
CA ARG A 138 -23.24 -9.32 -20.73
C ARG A 138 -23.40 -10.67 -20.05
N TYR A 139 -22.28 -11.29 -19.66
CA TYR A 139 -22.28 -12.57 -19.00
C TYR A 139 -22.97 -12.55 -17.63
N ILE A 140 -22.66 -11.57 -16.79
CA ILE A 140 -23.33 -11.41 -15.48
C ILE A 140 -24.83 -11.20 -15.70
N ARG A 141 -25.22 -10.38 -16.69
CA ARG A 141 -26.64 -10.17 -17.04
C ARG A 141 -27.32 -11.47 -17.50
N GLU A 142 -26.67 -12.25 -18.35
CA GLU A 142 -27.22 -13.51 -18.84
C GLU A 142 -27.40 -14.55 -17.72
N GLN A 143 -26.39 -14.73 -16.85
CA GLN A 143 -26.39 -15.78 -15.84
C GLN A 143 -27.11 -15.40 -14.54
N HIS A 144 -27.11 -14.11 -14.18
CA HIS A 144 -27.62 -13.62 -12.90
C HIS A 144 -28.78 -12.62 -13.03
N GLY A 145 -29.16 -12.25 -14.25
CA GLY A 145 -30.22 -11.27 -14.50
C GLY A 145 -29.94 -9.94 -13.81
N ASP A 146 -30.96 -9.43 -13.13
CA ASP A 146 -30.89 -8.16 -12.37
C ASP A 146 -30.46 -8.36 -10.92
N TYR A 147 -29.90 -9.52 -10.54
CA TYR A 147 -29.45 -9.71 -9.15
C TYR A 147 -28.33 -8.72 -8.79
N PHE A 148 -27.37 -8.53 -9.69
CA PHE A 148 -26.25 -7.62 -9.47
C PHE A 148 -26.51 -6.24 -10.09
N CYS A 149 -26.18 -5.20 -9.35
CA CYS A 149 -25.91 -3.87 -9.88
C CYS A 149 -24.47 -3.83 -10.41
N ILE A 150 -24.29 -3.54 -11.69
CA ILE A 150 -23.00 -3.68 -12.38
C ILE A 150 -22.42 -2.29 -12.67
N GLY A 151 -21.27 -1.99 -12.08
CA GLY A 151 -20.45 -0.84 -12.44
C GLY A 151 -19.44 -1.18 -13.52
N VAL A 152 -18.99 -0.18 -14.28
CA VAL A 152 -17.83 -0.28 -15.17
C VAL A 152 -16.86 0.89 -14.98
N ALA A 153 -15.59 0.69 -15.32
CA ALA A 153 -14.59 1.76 -15.29
C ALA A 153 -14.78 2.73 -16.48
N GLY A 154 -14.59 4.03 -16.25
CA GLY A 154 -14.53 5.08 -17.28
C GLY A 154 -13.28 5.95 -17.16
N TYR A 155 -12.78 6.49 -18.27
CA TYR A 155 -11.49 7.16 -18.31
C TYR A 155 -11.64 8.62 -18.80
N PRO A 156 -11.55 9.62 -17.90
CA PRO A 156 -11.64 11.04 -18.29
C PRO A 156 -10.48 11.50 -19.19
N THR A 157 -9.33 10.81 -19.09
CA THR A 157 -8.20 10.88 -20.03
C THR A 157 -8.14 9.53 -20.74
N PRO A 158 -7.95 9.47 -22.08
CA PRO A 158 -8.06 8.22 -22.84
C PRO A 158 -7.21 7.09 -22.26
N HIS A 159 -7.75 5.88 -22.24
CA HIS A 159 -6.99 4.70 -21.84
C HIS A 159 -5.73 4.53 -22.72
N PRO A 160 -4.58 4.08 -22.17
CA PRO A 160 -3.34 3.92 -22.95
C PRO A 160 -3.46 2.99 -24.17
N ASP A 161 -4.36 2.00 -24.10
CA ASP A 161 -4.64 1.07 -25.21
C ASP A 161 -5.59 1.65 -26.28
N SER A 162 -6.18 2.83 -26.06
CA SER A 162 -7.12 3.45 -27.00
C SER A 162 -6.40 4.32 -28.03
N GLU A 163 -6.92 4.35 -29.26
CA GLU A 163 -6.36 5.19 -30.33
C GLU A 163 -6.58 6.70 -30.10
N GLY A 164 -7.52 7.05 -29.22
CA GLY A 164 -7.80 8.41 -28.80
C GLY A 164 -9.10 8.55 -28.02
N PRO A 165 -9.51 9.79 -27.68
CA PRO A 165 -10.70 10.04 -26.88
C PRO A 165 -12.03 9.55 -27.48
N GLU A 166 -12.16 9.56 -28.81
CA GLU A 166 -13.38 9.10 -29.49
C GLU A 166 -13.54 7.57 -29.41
N ASP A 167 -12.43 6.83 -29.55
CA ASP A 167 -12.39 5.38 -29.43
C ASP A 167 -12.67 4.93 -27.98
N ASP A 168 -12.03 5.56 -26.99
CA ASP A 168 -12.29 5.26 -25.57
C ASP A 168 -13.77 5.48 -25.19
N LEU A 169 -14.37 6.58 -25.69
CA LEU A 169 -15.79 6.87 -25.48
C LEU A 169 -16.70 5.85 -26.18
N HIS A 170 -16.33 5.38 -27.38
CA HIS A 170 -17.07 4.34 -28.08
C HIS A 170 -17.12 3.05 -27.26
N TRP A 171 -15.99 2.59 -26.73
CA TRP A 171 -15.92 1.41 -25.87
C TRP A 171 -16.65 1.61 -24.53
N LEU A 172 -16.62 2.82 -23.96
CA LEU A 172 -17.43 3.14 -22.78
C LEU A 172 -18.93 3.00 -23.08
N LYS A 173 -19.39 3.47 -24.23
CA LYS A 173 -20.79 3.32 -24.66
C LYS A 173 -21.16 1.84 -24.83
N ILE A 174 -20.29 1.04 -25.44
CA ILE A 174 -20.49 -0.42 -25.58
C ILE A 174 -20.67 -1.08 -24.20
N LYS A 175 -19.83 -0.75 -23.22
CA LYS A 175 -19.95 -1.27 -21.84
C LYS A 175 -21.28 -0.87 -21.18
N CYS A 176 -21.73 0.37 -21.39
CA CYS A 176 -23.02 0.82 -20.88
C CYS A 176 -24.18 0.07 -21.54
N ASP A 177 -24.15 -0.06 -22.88
CA ASP A 177 -25.18 -0.73 -23.67
C ASP A 177 -25.25 -2.23 -23.41
N ALA A 178 -24.14 -2.85 -22.99
CA ALA A 178 -24.11 -4.23 -22.50
C ALA A 178 -24.93 -4.45 -21.22
N GLY A 179 -25.31 -3.37 -20.52
CA GLY A 179 -26.15 -3.40 -19.33
C GLY A 179 -25.47 -2.95 -18.05
N ALA A 180 -24.45 -2.10 -18.11
CA ALA A 180 -23.89 -1.48 -16.91
C ALA A 180 -24.87 -0.44 -16.33
N ASP A 181 -24.91 -0.35 -14.99
CA ASP A 181 -25.83 0.52 -14.26
C ASP A 181 -25.19 1.84 -13.81
N TYR A 182 -23.87 1.88 -13.67
CA TYR A 182 -23.11 3.06 -13.27
C TYR A 182 -21.65 3.00 -13.75
N ILE A 183 -20.98 4.15 -13.70
CA ILE A 183 -19.57 4.30 -14.04
C ILE A 183 -18.80 4.80 -12.82
N ILE A 184 -17.68 4.16 -12.49
CA ILE A 184 -16.65 4.75 -11.61
C ILE A 184 -15.48 5.18 -12.50
N THR A 185 -15.03 6.42 -12.36
CA THR A 185 -13.93 6.91 -13.21
C THR A 185 -12.57 6.54 -12.64
N GLN A 186 -11.60 6.37 -13.53
CA GLN A 186 -10.19 6.51 -13.19
C GLN A 186 -9.94 7.89 -12.55
N LEU A 187 -8.88 7.96 -11.73
CA LEU A 187 -8.41 9.19 -11.10
C LEU A 187 -8.06 10.27 -12.12
N PHE A 188 -8.25 11.53 -11.73
CA PHE A 188 -7.93 12.72 -12.52
C PHE A 188 -7.59 13.89 -11.59
N TYR A 189 -6.80 14.85 -12.09
CA TYR A 189 -6.49 16.09 -11.36
C TYR A 189 -6.98 17.34 -12.10
N ASP A 190 -7.27 17.23 -13.40
CA ASP A 190 -7.94 18.27 -14.18
C ASP A 190 -9.48 18.14 -14.05
N VAL A 191 -10.05 18.89 -13.11
CA VAL A 191 -11.51 18.91 -12.88
C VAL A 191 -12.27 19.53 -14.05
N GLU A 192 -11.68 20.49 -14.77
CA GLU A 192 -12.33 21.13 -15.91
C GLU A 192 -12.42 20.15 -17.10
N GLY A 193 -11.33 19.43 -17.38
CA GLY A 193 -11.32 18.34 -18.35
C GLY A 193 -12.37 17.28 -18.03
N PHE A 194 -12.49 16.88 -16.76
CA PHE A 194 -13.53 15.95 -16.30
C PHE A 194 -14.95 16.48 -16.56
N GLU A 195 -15.25 17.73 -16.21
CA GLU A 195 -16.57 18.34 -16.46
C GLU A 195 -16.91 18.36 -17.96
N GLY A 196 -15.90 18.60 -18.82
CA GLY A 196 -16.01 18.49 -20.27
C GLY A 196 -16.31 17.06 -20.73
N TRP A 197 -15.59 16.07 -20.19
CA TRP A 197 -15.78 14.65 -20.50
C TRP A 197 -17.18 14.16 -20.12
N VAL A 198 -17.71 14.53 -18.95
CA VAL A 198 -19.09 14.19 -18.55
C VAL A 198 -20.11 14.73 -19.55
N LYS A 199 -19.97 15.99 -19.99
CA LYS A 199 -20.87 16.58 -21.00
C LYS A 199 -20.81 15.81 -22.32
N THR A 200 -19.62 15.36 -22.72
CA THR A 200 -19.45 14.53 -23.92
C THR A 200 -20.11 13.15 -23.76
N CYS A 201 -20.00 12.52 -22.60
CA CYS A 201 -20.70 11.26 -22.30
C CYS A 201 -22.22 11.42 -22.44
N ARG A 202 -22.80 12.47 -21.85
CA ARG A 202 -24.25 12.76 -21.96
C ARG A 202 -24.68 13.00 -23.41
N LYS A 203 -23.90 13.75 -24.20
CA LYS A 203 -24.18 13.97 -25.63
C LYS A 203 -24.21 12.69 -26.46
N ASN A 204 -23.50 11.66 -26.02
CA ASN A 204 -23.43 10.35 -26.69
C ASN A 204 -24.39 9.31 -26.08
N GLY A 205 -25.37 9.75 -25.27
CA GLY A 205 -26.41 8.88 -24.73
C GLY A 205 -25.94 7.93 -23.63
N ILE A 206 -24.84 8.26 -22.95
CA ILE A 206 -24.44 7.59 -21.71
C ILE A 206 -25.16 8.32 -20.58
N ASP A 207 -26.23 7.75 -20.05
CA ASP A 207 -27.09 8.40 -19.03
C ASP A 207 -26.97 7.79 -17.63
N VAL A 208 -26.24 6.68 -17.49
CA VAL A 208 -25.97 6.06 -16.19
C VAL A 208 -25.22 7.01 -15.25
N PRO A 209 -25.38 6.90 -13.92
CA PRO A 209 -24.62 7.70 -12.96
C PRO A 209 -23.11 7.56 -13.17
N ILE A 210 -22.40 8.70 -13.15
CA ILE A 210 -20.94 8.76 -13.22
C ILE A 210 -20.43 9.19 -11.85
N ILE A 211 -19.57 8.38 -11.24
CA ILE A 211 -18.98 8.59 -9.93
C ILE A 211 -17.49 8.89 -10.12
N PRO A 212 -17.03 10.13 -9.88
CA PRO A 212 -15.63 10.50 -10.05
C PRO A 212 -14.73 9.85 -8.99
N GLY A 213 -13.66 9.20 -9.44
CA GLY A 213 -12.56 8.72 -8.61
C GLY A 213 -11.64 9.87 -8.18
N VAL A 214 -11.46 10.02 -6.86
CA VAL A 214 -10.60 11.05 -6.25
C VAL A 214 -9.57 10.36 -5.37
N MET A 215 -8.29 10.56 -5.69
CA MET A 215 -7.19 10.06 -4.87
C MET A 215 -6.40 11.24 -4.27
N PRO A 216 -6.34 11.36 -2.94
CA PRO A 216 -5.54 12.40 -2.31
C PRO A 216 -4.03 12.10 -2.46
N ILE A 217 -3.25 13.13 -2.80
CA ILE A 217 -1.79 13.01 -2.93
C ILE A 217 -1.16 12.74 -1.54
N GLN A 218 -0.40 11.65 -1.43
CA GLN A 218 0.20 11.19 -0.17
C GLN A 218 1.69 11.48 -0.04
N ASN A 219 2.43 11.37 -1.14
CA ASN A 219 3.86 11.65 -1.22
C ASN A 219 4.21 11.97 -2.67
N PHE A 220 5.29 12.72 -2.88
CA PHE A 220 5.62 13.24 -4.20
C PHE A 220 6.06 12.14 -5.19
N ALA A 221 6.88 11.20 -4.73
CA ALA A 221 7.43 10.14 -5.58
C ALA A 221 6.33 9.20 -6.13
N SER A 222 5.43 8.74 -5.25
CA SER A 222 4.31 7.86 -5.62
C SER A 222 3.32 8.58 -6.52
N PHE A 223 3.08 9.88 -6.27
CA PHE A 223 2.24 10.70 -7.13
C PHE A 223 2.81 10.84 -8.54
N ARG A 224 4.11 11.15 -8.68
CA ARG A 224 4.76 11.21 -9.99
C ARG A 224 4.71 9.87 -10.72
N ARG A 225 4.97 8.77 -10.01
CA ARG A 225 4.89 7.43 -10.58
C ARG A 225 3.48 7.10 -11.08
N LEU A 226 2.46 7.39 -10.27
CA LEU A 226 1.06 7.18 -10.65
C LEU A 226 0.70 7.95 -11.91
N VAL A 227 1.08 9.23 -11.99
CA VAL A 227 0.80 10.10 -13.14
C VAL A 227 1.47 9.55 -14.40
N ASN A 228 2.71 9.07 -14.29
CA ASN A 228 3.41 8.43 -15.40
C ASN A 228 2.77 7.11 -15.82
N LEU A 229 2.32 6.28 -14.88
CA LEU A 229 1.69 4.99 -15.18
C LEU A 229 0.33 5.17 -15.87
N THR A 230 -0.49 6.08 -15.35
CA THR A 230 -1.86 6.32 -15.82
C THR A 230 -1.95 7.28 -17.00
N GLN A 231 -0.83 7.96 -17.34
CA GLN A 231 -0.80 9.06 -18.30
C GLN A 231 -1.84 10.15 -17.99
N CYS A 232 -2.18 10.31 -16.70
CA CYS A 232 -3.18 11.24 -16.24
C CYS A 232 -2.68 12.68 -16.42
N SER A 233 -3.49 13.55 -17.03
CA SER A 233 -3.16 14.98 -17.15
C SER A 233 -3.19 15.66 -15.78
N VAL A 234 -2.08 16.31 -15.41
CA VAL A 234 -1.93 17.07 -14.17
C VAL A 234 -1.71 18.55 -14.48
N PRO A 235 -2.57 19.46 -14.00
CA PRO A 235 -2.33 20.89 -14.11
C PRO A 235 -0.95 21.32 -13.57
N ASP A 236 -0.22 22.13 -14.33
CA ASP A 236 1.13 22.63 -13.96
C ASP A 236 1.19 23.31 -12.59
N SER A 237 0.07 23.93 -12.18
CA SER A 237 -0.07 24.54 -10.86
C SER A 237 0.13 23.56 -9.70
N ILE A 238 -0.25 22.29 -9.89
CA ILE A 238 -0.08 21.23 -8.89
C ILE A 238 1.39 20.85 -8.76
N MET A 239 2.07 20.61 -9.88
CA MET A 239 3.50 20.29 -9.89
C MET A 239 4.34 21.43 -9.33
N THR A 240 4.02 22.67 -9.71
CA THR A 240 4.70 23.88 -9.22
C THR A 240 4.55 24.04 -7.70
N ALA A 241 3.37 23.71 -7.14
CA ALA A 241 3.12 23.78 -5.71
C ALA A 241 3.79 22.66 -4.91
N LEU A 242 3.93 21.47 -5.50
CA LEU A 242 4.55 20.30 -4.87
C LEU A 242 6.09 20.36 -4.88
N GLU A 243 6.70 20.89 -5.93
CA GLU A 243 8.17 20.93 -6.08
C GLU A 243 8.92 21.49 -4.86
N PRO A 244 8.53 22.63 -4.23
CA PRO A 244 9.25 23.16 -3.07
C PRO A 244 9.05 22.34 -1.78
N ILE A 245 8.08 21.43 -1.74
CA ILE A 245 7.75 20.60 -0.57
C ILE A 245 7.98 19.11 -0.82
N LYS A 246 8.59 18.74 -1.95
CA LYS A 246 8.71 17.34 -2.40
C LYS A 246 9.41 16.37 -1.44
N SER A 247 10.24 16.89 -0.53
CA SER A 247 10.96 16.13 0.50
C SER A 247 10.31 16.22 1.90
N ASP A 248 9.27 17.04 2.07
CA ASP A 248 8.46 17.12 3.29
C ASP A 248 7.11 16.44 3.03
N ASP A 249 7.08 15.13 3.25
CA ASP A 249 5.89 14.38 2.94
C ASP A 249 4.67 14.84 3.77
N ALA A 250 4.86 15.35 5.00
CA ALA A 250 3.77 15.88 5.81
C ALA A 250 3.18 17.17 5.20
N ALA A 251 4.03 18.02 4.60
CA ALA A 251 3.56 19.13 3.77
C ALA A 251 2.84 18.65 2.51
N VAL A 252 3.37 17.62 1.83
CA VAL A 252 2.73 17.02 0.64
C VAL A 252 1.34 16.46 0.97
N LYS A 253 1.17 15.71 2.07
CA LYS A 253 -0.14 15.20 2.51
C LYS A 253 -1.13 16.32 2.81
N ARG A 254 -0.69 17.38 3.49
CA ARG A 254 -1.54 18.55 3.77
C ARG A 254 -1.99 19.22 2.48
N TYR A 255 -1.07 19.42 1.54
CA TYR A 255 -1.40 19.94 0.22
C TYR A 255 -2.37 19.03 -0.54
N GLY A 256 -2.11 17.71 -0.56
CA GLY A 256 -2.95 16.71 -1.22
C GLY A 256 -4.38 16.66 -0.67
N ALA A 257 -4.54 16.76 0.64
CA ALA A 257 -5.85 16.83 1.28
C ALA A 257 -6.60 18.14 0.92
N GLN A 258 -5.89 19.29 0.88
CA GLN A 258 -6.48 20.57 0.47
C GLN A 258 -6.89 20.57 -1.00
N LEU A 259 -6.04 20.04 -1.89
CA LEU A 259 -6.31 19.89 -3.30
C LEU A 259 -7.56 19.02 -3.52
N ALA A 260 -7.60 17.82 -2.92
CA ALA A 260 -8.74 16.92 -3.02
C ALA A 260 -10.03 17.53 -2.46
N THR A 261 -9.94 18.29 -1.36
CA THR A 261 -11.08 19.05 -0.82
C THR A 261 -11.63 20.03 -1.87
N GLY A 262 -10.77 20.82 -2.50
CA GLY A 262 -11.16 21.78 -3.55
C GLY A 262 -11.77 21.09 -4.78
N MET A 263 -11.20 19.95 -5.19
CA MET A 263 -11.73 19.14 -6.28
C MET A 263 -13.13 18.62 -5.96
N VAL A 264 -13.33 17.98 -4.80
CA VAL A 264 -14.63 17.43 -4.40
C VAL A 264 -15.67 18.54 -4.28
N GLN A 265 -15.30 19.69 -3.68
CA GLN A 265 -16.21 20.82 -3.57
C GLN A 265 -16.67 21.30 -4.96
N ARG A 266 -15.76 21.44 -5.92
CA ARG A 266 -16.12 21.83 -7.30
C ARG A 266 -16.99 20.79 -7.99
N LEU A 267 -16.60 19.50 -7.92
CA LEU A 267 -17.34 18.39 -8.52
C LEU A 267 -18.79 18.34 -8.02
N VAL A 268 -18.97 18.42 -6.71
CA VAL A 268 -20.30 18.38 -6.09
C VAL A 268 -21.11 19.64 -6.39
N SER A 269 -20.47 20.81 -6.38
CA SER A 269 -21.15 22.09 -6.68
C SER A 269 -21.54 22.22 -8.16
N SER A 270 -20.90 21.46 -9.06
CA SER A 270 -21.23 21.46 -10.50
C SER A 270 -22.62 20.89 -10.80
N GLY A 271 -23.16 20.05 -9.91
CA GLY A 271 -24.40 19.31 -10.13
C GLY A 271 -24.32 18.21 -11.20
N LEU A 272 -23.15 17.95 -11.78
CA LEU A 272 -22.96 16.94 -12.84
C LEU A 272 -22.85 15.51 -12.30
N VAL A 273 -22.47 15.36 -11.03
CA VAL A 273 -22.18 14.07 -10.38
C VAL A 273 -22.90 13.96 -9.03
N PRO A 274 -23.35 12.76 -8.64
CA PRO A 274 -24.18 12.56 -7.44
C PRO A 274 -23.37 12.38 -6.14
N GLY A 275 -22.06 12.19 -6.25
CA GLY A 275 -21.16 11.90 -5.14
C GLY A 275 -19.74 11.68 -5.64
N VAL A 276 -18.87 11.13 -4.79
CA VAL A 276 -17.46 10.86 -5.13
C VAL A 276 -17.02 9.47 -4.66
N HIS A 277 -15.96 8.95 -5.27
CA HIS A 277 -15.33 7.69 -4.90
C HIS A 277 -13.89 7.95 -4.46
N PHE A 278 -13.56 7.68 -3.19
CA PHE A 278 -12.23 7.93 -2.66
C PHE A 278 -11.35 6.69 -2.78
N CYS A 279 -10.29 6.80 -3.59
CA CYS A 279 -9.19 5.82 -3.59
C CYS A 279 -8.33 6.08 -2.34
N THR A 280 -8.50 5.26 -1.30
CA THR A 280 -7.94 5.57 0.03
C THR A 280 -6.47 5.17 0.18
N LEU A 281 -5.98 4.27 -0.69
CA LEU A 281 -4.71 3.56 -0.52
C LEU A 281 -4.58 2.87 0.86
N ASN A 282 -5.70 2.39 1.39
CA ASN A 282 -5.83 1.89 2.75
C ASN A 282 -5.55 2.91 3.85
N LEU A 283 -5.45 4.21 3.57
CA LEU A 283 -5.18 5.29 4.54
C LEU A 283 -6.48 5.95 5.04
N GLU A 284 -6.48 6.41 6.29
CA GLU A 284 -7.64 7.00 6.96
C GLU A 284 -7.57 8.53 7.02
N LYS A 285 -6.43 9.08 7.46
CA LYS A 285 -6.32 10.49 7.85
C LYS A 285 -6.57 11.46 6.70
N SER A 286 -6.09 11.18 5.50
CA SER A 286 -6.29 12.08 4.35
C SER A 286 -7.76 12.18 3.98
N VAL A 287 -8.46 11.05 3.94
CA VAL A 287 -9.89 11.01 3.58
C VAL A 287 -10.75 11.62 4.68
N ARG A 288 -10.44 11.31 5.94
CA ARG A 288 -11.04 11.97 7.11
C ARG A 288 -10.89 13.50 7.04
N THR A 289 -9.67 13.99 6.80
CA THR A 289 -9.39 15.44 6.68
C THR A 289 -10.21 16.07 5.56
N ILE A 290 -10.36 15.39 4.41
CA ILE A 290 -11.19 15.88 3.31
C ILE A 290 -12.66 15.99 3.73
N LEU A 291 -13.21 14.96 4.38
CA LEU A 291 -14.61 14.98 4.86
C LEU A 291 -14.86 16.05 5.91
N GLU A 292 -13.90 16.28 6.81
CA GLU A 292 -13.93 17.35 7.81
C GLU A 292 -13.90 18.72 7.14
N ASN A 293 -12.99 18.94 6.18
CA ASN A 293 -12.90 20.21 5.44
C ASN A 293 -14.17 20.50 4.62
N LEU A 294 -14.82 19.47 4.08
CA LEU A 294 -16.09 19.59 3.35
C LEU A 294 -17.29 19.83 4.29
N GLY A 295 -17.11 19.71 5.60
CA GLY A 295 -18.20 19.80 6.57
C GLY A 295 -19.24 18.68 6.42
N TRP A 296 -18.82 17.51 5.89
CA TRP A 296 -19.71 16.35 5.73
C TRP A 296 -19.83 15.53 7.03
N THR A 297 -19.03 15.88 8.03
CA THR A 297 -19.27 15.45 9.40
C THR A 297 -20.62 15.99 9.85
N PRO A 298 -21.49 15.16 10.48
CA PRO A 298 -22.73 15.65 11.04
C PRO A 298 -22.41 16.84 11.94
N GLU A 299 -23.09 17.97 11.76
CA GLU A 299 -23.00 19.07 12.71
C GLU A 299 -23.22 18.47 14.09
N SER A 300 -22.20 18.59 14.96
CA SER A 300 -22.39 18.37 16.37
C SER A 300 -23.50 19.31 16.78
N SER A 301 -24.74 18.79 16.89
CA SER A 301 -25.78 19.47 17.62
C SER A 301 -25.12 19.96 18.91
N ASN A 302 -25.31 21.23 19.24
CA ASN A 302 -24.86 21.89 20.47
C ASN A 302 -25.43 21.26 21.76
N ARG A 303 -25.50 19.93 21.82
CA ARG A 303 -25.51 19.17 23.05
C ARG A 303 -24.07 19.04 23.49
N VAL A 304 -23.69 19.91 24.41
CA VAL A 304 -22.79 19.54 25.50
C VAL A 304 -23.44 18.35 26.22
N GLN A 305 -23.36 17.17 25.61
CA GLN A 305 -23.32 15.92 26.34
C GLN A 305 -21.84 15.60 26.35
N SER A 306 -21.28 15.70 27.55
CA SER A 306 -19.99 15.13 27.93
C SER A 306 -19.67 13.93 27.04
N SER A 307 -18.44 13.91 26.48
CA SER A 307 -17.81 12.67 26.00
C SER A 307 -18.30 11.49 26.85
N PRO A 308 -18.54 10.29 26.29
CA PRO A 308 -18.65 9.09 27.10
C PRO A 308 -17.31 8.91 27.84
N LEU A 309 -17.25 9.55 29.00
CA LEU A 309 -16.13 9.84 29.90
C LEU A 309 -14.80 10.19 29.21
N PRO A 310 -14.18 11.36 29.49
CA PRO A 310 -12.77 11.53 29.15
C PRO A 310 -12.00 10.40 29.86
N ARG A 311 -11.42 9.47 29.09
CA ARG A 311 -10.58 8.39 29.63
C ARG A 311 -9.35 9.03 30.27
N HIS A 312 -9.46 9.34 31.56
CA HIS A 312 -8.32 9.65 32.39
C HIS A 312 -7.70 8.32 32.81
N ASN A 313 -6.37 8.20 32.73
CA ASN A 313 -5.67 7.08 33.38
C ASN A 313 -5.98 7.14 34.88
N GLN A 314 -6.52 6.04 35.44
CA GLN A 314 -6.81 5.91 36.87
C GLN A 314 -5.70 5.08 37.52
N LEU A 315 -5.25 5.49 38.71
CA LEU A 315 -4.28 4.75 39.53
C LEU A 315 -4.97 3.58 40.24
N ILE A 316 -4.40 2.38 40.15
CA ILE A 316 -4.88 1.24 40.94
C ILE A 316 -4.32 1.39 42.35
N GLU A 317 -5.19 1.60 43.34
CA GLU A 317 -4.81 1.71 44.75
C GLU A 317 -5.42 0.53 45.53
N ASP A 318 -4.62 -0.13 46.37
CA ASP A 318 -5.10 -1.24 47.22
C ASP A 318 -6.12 -0.72 48.25
N ASP A 319 -7.26 -1.40 48.35
CA ASP A 319 -8.25 -1.16 49.40
C ASP A 319 -7.65 -1.51 50.77
N THR A 320 -6.97 -0.55 51.37
CA THR A 320 -6.69 -0.57 52.81
C THR A 320 -7.95 -0.13 53.55
N ASP A 321 -8.93 -1.04 53.60
CA ASP A 321 -9.92 -1.22 54.67
C ASP A 321 -11.24 -1.82 54.14
N ALA A 322 -11.27 -3.15 53.91
CA ALA A 322 -12.53 -3.90 53.98
C ALA A 322 -12.30 -5.38 54.41
N PRO A 323 -13.14 -5.96 55.27
CA PRO A 323 -12.86 -7.23 55.94
C PRO A 323 -13.10 -8.45 55.04
N GLN A 324 -12.25 -9.47 55.20
CA GLN A 324 -12.35 -10.78 54.56
C GLN A 324 -13.71 -11.46 54.82
N GLY A 325 -14.40 -11.88 53.76
CA GLY A 325 -15.57 -12.76 53.86
C GLY A 325 -16.29 -13.01 52.53
N LEU A 326 -16.26 -14.26 52.05
CA LEU A 326 -16.95 -14.77 50.87
C LEU A 326 -18.48 -14.70 50.98
N SER A 327 -19.16 -14.16 49.95
CA SER A 327 -20.43 -14.68 49.40
C SER A 327 -20.91 -13.88 48.20
N VAL A 328 -21.18 -14.54 47.07
CA VAL A 328 -21.89 -14.01 45.89
C VAL A 328 -23.40 -13.99 46.19
N PRO A 329 -24.13 -12.90 45.90
CA PRO A 329 -25.29 -13.06 45.01
C PRO A 329 -25.65 -11.85 44.13
N ASN A 330 -26.11 -12.18 42.91
CA ASN A 330 -27.09 -11.53 42.04
C ASN A 330 -27.03 -10.02 41.69
N ALA A 331 -27.12 -9.79 40.37
CA ALA A 331 -27.39 -8.50 39.74
C ALA A 331 -28.71 -7.86 40.20
N ALA A 332 -28.60 -6.70 40.86
CA ALA A 332 -29.46 -5.52 40.75
C ALA A 332 -29.15 -4.57 41.93
N ASN A 333 -28.94 -3.29 41.62
CA ASN A 333 -28.74 -2.15 42.55
C ASN A 333 -27.35 -2.00 43.19
N PHE A 334 -26.51 -1.13 42.61
CA PHE A 334 -25.56 -0.33 43.39
C PHE A 334 -25.82 1.17 43.17
N PRO A 335 -25.90 1.99 44.23
CA PRO A 335 -26.10 3.42 44.11
C PRO A 335 -24.79 4.12 43.74
N ILE A 336 -24.87 5.02 42.77
CA ILE A 336 -23.78 5.89 42.34
C ILE A 336 -23.37 6.78 43.52
N LYS A 337 -22.17 6.55 44.07
CA LYS A 337 -21.49 7.49 44.95
C LYS A 337 -20.38 8.18 44.15
N GLN A 338 -20.64 9.42 43.78
CA GLN A 338 -19.68 10.37 43.22
C GLN A 338 -18.61 10.69 44.28
N MET A 339 -17.33 10.46 43.98
CA MET A 339 -16.25 11.49 44.03
C MET A 339 -14.86 10.88 43.75
N ASN A 340 -14.09 11.64 42.94
CA ASN A 340 -12.66 11.51 42.58
C ASN A 340 -12.27 10.40 41.60
N GLY A 341 -12.52 10.64 40.30
CA GLY A 341 -12.14 9.77 39.18
C GLY A 341 -10.64 9.73 38.84
N LEU A 342 -9.76 9.56 39.84
CA LEU A 342 -8.31 9.38 39.67
C LEU A 342 -7.81 8.02 40.19
N SER A 343 -8.60 7.25 40.93
CA SER A 343 -8.23 5.91 41.40
C SER A 343 -9.32 4.87 41.15
N ILE A 344 -8.92 3.60 41.06
CA ILE A 344 -9.77 2.42 40.85
C ILE A 344 -9.29 1.27 41.74
N SER A 345 -10.21 0.49 42.32
CA SER A 345 -9.83 -0.69 43.12
C SER A 345 -9.27 -1.82 42.23
N PRO A 346 -8.43 -2.73 42.74
CA PRO A 346 -7.93 -3.88 41.97
C PRO A 346 -9.07 -4.75 41.44
N SER A 347 -10.15 -4.93 42.22
CA SER A 347 -11.32 -5.69 41.80
C SER A 347 -12.12 -5.04 40.68
N GLU A 348 -12.32 -3.72 40.72
CA GLU A 348 -13.02 -2.99 39.65
C GLU A 348 -12.16 -2.91 38.39
N ALA A 349 -10.84 -2.74 38.53
CA ALA A 349 -9.89 -2.79 37.42
C ALA A 349 -9.88 -4.16 36.74
N SER A 350 -9.89 -5.25 37.52
CA SER A 350 -10.00 -6.61 36.98
C SER A 350 -11.34 -6.86 36.28
N GLN A 351 -12.47 -6.40 36.85
CA GLN A 351 -13.77 -6.54 36.21
C GLN A 351 -13.90 -5.72 34.92
N LEU A 352 -13.34 -4.52 34.86
CA LEU A 352 -13.27 -3.72 33.63
C LEU A 352 -12.36 -4.36 32.58
N ALA A 353 -11.23 -4.94 33.00
CA ALA A 353 -10.36 -5.71 32.11
C ALA A 353 -11.07 -6.96 31.57
N GLU A 354 -11.81 -7.68 32.42
CA GLU A 354 -12.57 -8.87 32.05
C GLU A 354 -13.76 -8.53 31.12
N TRP A 355 -14.43 -7.40 31.35
CA TRP A 355 -15.45 -6.86 30.44
C TRP A 355 -14.84 -6.43 29.10
N GLY A 356 -13.64 -5.84 29.12
CA GLY A 356 -12.86 -5.52 27.92
C GLY A 356 -12.47 -6.76 27.12
N LEU A 357 -12.03 -7.81 27.80
CA LEU A 357 -11.62 -9.10 27.20
C LEU A 357 -12.79 -9.88 26.59
N THR A 358 -14.02 -9.69 27.09
CA THR A 358 -15.20 -10.43 26.63
C THR A 358 -15.98 -9.72 25.52
N ASN A 359 -15.82 -8.40 25.34
CA ASN A 359 -16.58 -7.63 24.34
C ASN A 359 -15.77 -6.80 23.32
N HIS A 360 -14.44 -6.70 23.42
CA HIS A 360 -13.63 -6.07 22.37
C HIS A 360 -12.21 -6.65 22.29
N ALA A 361 -11.61 -6.61 21.10
CA ALA A 361 -10.26 -7.08 20.83
C ALA A 361 -9.21 -6.44 21.75
N LEU A 362 -8.22 -7.24 22.14
CA LEU A 362 -7.07 -6.86 22.97
C LEU A 362 -6.40 -5.57 22.44
N PRO A 363 -6.04 -4.60 23.29
CA PRO A 363 -5.12 -3.54 22.91
C PRO A 363 -3.70 -4.11 22.68
N PRO A 364 -2.88 -3.49 21.82
CA PRO A 364 -1.49 -3.89 21.63
C PRO A 364 -0.69 -3.74 22.94
N ALA A 365 0.25 -4.66 23.16
CA ALA A 365 1.10 -4.69 24.34
C ALA A 365 1.90 -3.38 24.51
N PRO A 366 2.13 -2.90 25.75
CA PRO A 366 2.92 -1.71 26.00
C PRO A 366 4.39 -1.92 25.62
N LYS A 367 4.97 -0.95 24.92
CA LYS A 367 6.42 -0.86 24.65
C LYS A 367 7.18 -0.90 25.99
N LYS A 368 7.97 -1.97 26.23
CA LYS A 368 8.95 -2.00 27.33
C LYS A 368 10.20 -1.24 26.90
N GLY A 369 10.42 -0.05 27.48
CA GLY A 369 11.67 0.70 27.41
C GLY A 369 11.63 1.88 28.39
N LEU A 370 12.51 1.86 29.39
CA LEU A 370 12.53 2.71 30.58
C LEU A 370 12.90 4.18 30.32
N GLY A 371 12.32 5.10 31.10
CA GLY A 371 12.95 6.40 31.39
C GLY A 371 12.02 7.53 31.86
N ASN A 372 11.73 7.58 33.16
CA ASN A 372 11.09 8.73 33.81
C ASN A 372 12.00 9.97 33.82
N SER A 373 11.47 11.14 33.42
CA SER A 373 11.65 12.39 34.18
C SER A 373 10.68 13.47 33.70
N ALA A 374 9.97 14.06 34.65
CA ALA A 374 8.98 15.11 34.47
C ALA A 374 9.59 16.45 34.03
N ALA A 375 9.06 17.06 32.96
CA ALA A 375 8.94 18.51 32.80
C ALA A 375 8.05 18.87 31.59
N ALA A 376 7.06 19.73 31.86
CA ALA A 376 6.31 20.59 30.93
C ALA A 376 5.38 19.93 29.89
N GLN A 377 4.08 20.09 30.16
CA GLN A 377 2.96 19.90 29.23
C GLN A 377 3.14 20.74 27.95
N ALA A 378 3.28 20.03 26.82
CA ALA A 378 2.97 20.48 25.47
C ALA A 378 1.90 19.52 24.91
N PRO A 379 1.03 19.95 23.97
CA PRO A 379 -0.16 19.18 23.62
C PRO A 379 0.28 17.84 23.02
N SER A 380 -0.16 16.74 23.63
CA SER A 380 0.03 15.39 23.10
C SER A 380 -0.82 15.23 21.85
N ALA A 381 -0.31 15.76 20.74
CA ALA A 381 -0.71 15.37 19.41
C ALA A 381 -0.15 13.97 19.19
N GLU A 382 -1.04 13.00 18.98
CA GLU A 382 -0.73 11.71 18.39
C GLU A 382 -0.16 11.95 16.98
N ASP A 383 1.14 12.23 16.91
CA ASP A 383 1.92 12.33 15.68
C ASP A 383 2.03 10.94 15.04
N SER A 384 1.26 10.74 13.97
CA SER A 384 1.49 9.71 12.96
C SER A 384 0.46 9.93 11.86
N TRP A 385 0.81 10.58 10.76
CA TRP A 385 -0.12 10.82 9.64
C TRP A 385 -0.41 9.53 8.83
N ASP A 386 -0.76 8.45 9.54
CA ASP A 386 -0.88 7.04 9.13
C ASP A 386 0.46 6.42 8.73
N GLU A 387 1.35 6.41 9.73
CA GLU A 387 2.71 5.83 9.86
C GLU A 387 3.60 5.95 8.61
N TYR A 388 4.50 6.93 8.66
CA TYR A 388 5.43 7.24 7.58
C TYR A 388 6.61 6.30 7.52
N PRO A 389 7.16 6.09 6.31
CA PRO A 389 6.56 6.08 4.97
C PRO A 389 5.72 4.81 4.78
N ASN A 390 5.02 4.72 3.63
CA ASN A 390 4.35 3.50 3.18
C ASN A 390 5.14 2.89 2.01
N GLY A 391 5.28 1.57 2.00
CA GLY A 391 6.07 0.85 1.02
C GLY A 391 6.77 -0.36 1.60
N ARG A 392 7.84 -0.80 0.94
CA ARG A 392 8.53 -2.05 1.24
C ARG A 392 9.19 -2.11 2.62
N PHE A 393 9.71 -0.99 3.11
CA PHE A 393 10.52 -0.94 4.35
C PHE A 393 9.76 -0.39 5.55
N THR A 394 8.45 -0.59 5.53
CA THR A 394 7.53 0.05 6.46
C THR A 394 6.97 -1.00 7.39
N ASP A 395 6.29 -0.59 8.46
CA ASP A 395 5.77 -1.54 9.43
C ASP A 395 4.80 -2.53 8.76
N VAL A 396 5.06 -3.82 8.91
CA VAL A 396 4.22 -4.90 8.35
C VAL A 396 2.79 -4.89 8.89
N ARG A 397 2.57 -4.22 10.02
CA ARG A 397 1.25 -3.98 10.60
C ARG A 397 0.50 -2.89 9.84
N SER A 398 1.17 -2.05 9.07
CA SER A 398 0.50 -1.06 8.22
C SER A 398 -0.40 -1.78 7.21
N PRO A 399 -1.69 -1.44 7.12
CA PRO A 399 -2.58 -1.91 6.05
C PRO A 399 -2.11 -1.58 4.63
N ALA A 400 -1.20 -0.62 4.49
CA ALA A 400 -0.60 -0.22 3.21
C ALA A 400 0.78 -0.84 2.98
N TYR A 401 1.22 -1.77 3.83
CA TYR A 401 2.52 -2.42 3.70
C TYR A 401 2.69 -3.09 2.33
N GLY A 402 3.84 -2.84 1.69
CA GLY A 402 4.18 -3.41 0.38
C GLY A 402 3.43 -2.81 -0.82
N GLU A 403 2.43 -1.95 -0.59
CA GLU A 403 1.65 -1.30 -1.66
C GLU A 403 1.89 0.21 -1.64
N ILE A 404 2.63 0.70 -2.64
CA ILE A 404 3.02 2.11 -2.75
C ILE A 404 2.00 2.89 -3.60
N ASP A 405 1.47 2.25 -4.64
CA ASP A 405 0.65 2.88 -5.69
C ASP A 405 -0.70 2.20 -5.93
N GLY A 406 -0.99 1.05 -5.29
CA GLY A 406 -2.24 0.31 -5.43
C GLY A 406 -2.33 -0.61 -6.66
N TRP A 407 -1.25 -0.76 -7.43
CA TRP A 407 -1.21 -1.52 -8.68
C TRP A 407 -0.48 -2.88 -8.56
N GLY A 408 -0.26 -3.37 -7.33
CA GLY A 408 0.27 -4.72 -7.06
C GLY A 408 1.76 -4.90 -7.33
N SER A 409 2.29 -6.10 -7.08
CA SER A 409 3.73 -6.44 -6.98
C SER A 409 4.52 -6.64 -8.28
N GLY A 410 3.91 -6.53 -9.47
CA GLY A 410 4.60 -6.93 -10.71
C GLY A 410 5.61 -5.91 -11.28
N LEU A 411 6.14 -6.19 -12.48
CA LEU A 411 7.02 -5.29 -13.25
C LEU A 411 6.38 -3.92 -13.47
N LYS A 412 7.07 -2.83 -13.11
CA LYS A 412 6.50 -1.48 -13.10
C LYS A 412 6.54 -0.76 -14.45
N ILE A 413 7.01 -1.44 -15.49
CA ILE A 413 7.07 -0.95 -16.87
C ILE A 413 6.34 -1.92 -17.81
N THR A 414 6.00 -1.44 -19.01
CA THR A 414 5.34 -2.27 -20.03
C THR A 414 6.28 -3.34 -20.56
N ALA A 415 5.74 -4.48 -21.01
CA ALA A 415 6.53 -5.57 -21.62
C ALA A 415 7.38 -5.09 -22.81
N ALA A 416 6.83 -4.19 -23.64
CA ALA A 416 7.55 -3.62 -24.77
C ALA A 416 8.73 -2.72 -24.34
N GLN A 417 8.58 -1.98 -23.24
CA GLN A 417 9.68 -1.21 -22.67
C GLN A 417 10.74 -2.13 -22.06
N ALA A 418 10.33 -3.14 -21.28
CA ALA A 418 11.21 -4.12 -20.66
C ALA A 418 12.09 -4.88 -21.67
N LEU A 419 11.50 -5.34 -22.79
CA LEU A 419 12.26 -6.00 -23.86
C LEU A 419 13.28 -5.07 -24.54
N ARG A 420 13.01 -3.76 -24.59
CA ARG A 420 13.95 -2.77 -25.11
C ARG A 420 15.09 -2.50 -24.12
N ASP A 421 14.76 -2.29 -22.85
CA ASP A 421 15.71 -1.86 -21.83
C ASP A 421 16.60 -3.01 -21.34
N TRP A 422 16.02 -4.20 -21.19
CA TRP A 422 16.69 -5.32 -20.53
C TRP A 422 17.20 -6.39 -21.51
N GLY A 423 16.80 -6.29 -22.78
CA GLY A 423 17.20 -7.22 -23.83
C GLY A 423 16.69 -8.64 -23.58
N ALA A 424 17.48 -9.66 -23.91
CA ALA A 424 17.16 -11.07 -23.67
C ALA A 424 18.40 -11.79 -23.12
N PRO A 425 18.69 -11.66 -21.81
CA PRO A 425 19.92 -12.19 -21.22
C PRO A 425 19.92 -13.71 -21.24
N THR A 426 20.95 -14.31 -21.83
CA THR A 426 21.10 -15.76 -22.01
C THR A 426 22.12 -16.40 -21.07
N ASP A 427 22.91 -15.60 -20.37
CA ASP A 427 23.84 -16.04 -19.34
C ASP A 427 23.97 -15.02 -18.18
N ALA A 428 24.63 -15.44 -17.09
CA ALA A 428 24.83 -14.61 -15.91
C ALA A 428 25.75 -13.39 -16.14
N ALA A 429 26.63 -13.42 -17.14
CA ALA A 429 27.49 -12.29 -17.46
C ALA A 429 26.69 -11.16 -18.12
N GLN A 430 25.73 -11.50 -18.99
CA GLN A 430 24.80 -10.53 -19.59
C GLN A 430 23.87 -9.89 -18.56
N LEU A 431 23.46 -10.64 -17.52
CA LEU A 431 22.74 -10.05 -16.39
C LEU A 431 23.64 -9.09 -15.61
N SER A 432 24.86 -9.51 -15.28
CA SER A 432 25.84 -8.68 -14.59
C SER A 432 26.11 -7.37 -15.33
N ASP A 433 26.20 -7.44 -16.67
CA ASP A 433 26.31 -6.26 -17.55
C ASP A 433 25.09 -5.35 -17.47
N LEU A 434 23.87 -5.89 -17.52
CA LEU A 434 22.64 -5.09 -17.37
C LEU A 434 22.60 -4.32 -16.04
N PHE A 435 22.83 -5.00 -14.91
CA PHE A 435 22.83 -4.35 -13.60
C PHE A 435 23.97 -3.32 -13.47
N THR A 436 25.14 -3.60 -14.05
CA THR A 436 26.27 -2.65 -14.04
C THR A 436 25.98 -1.41 -14.89
N ARG A 437 25.45 -1.57 -16.10
CA ARG A 437 25.05 -0.45 -16.98
C ARG A 437 24.00 0.44 -16.33
N TYR A 438 23.03 -0.15 -15.62
CA TYR A 438 22.07 0.63 -14.82
C TYR A 438 22.77 1.46 -13.74
N LEU A 439 23.70 0.87 -12.98
CA LEU A 439 24.46 1.58 -11.95
C LEU A 439 25.33 2.72 -12.54
N GLU A 440 25.86 2.52 -13.74
CA GLU A 440 26.61 3.54 -14.49
C GLU A 440 25.71 4.60 -15.15
N SER A 441 24.39 4.52 -14.96
CA SER A 441 23.39 5.40 -15.58
C SER A 441 23.46 5.41 -17.12
N ASP A 442 23.76 4.26 -17.72
CA ASP A 442 23.78 4.09 -19.17
C ASP A 442 22.35 4.29 -19.75
N PRO A 443 22.16 5.18 -20.75
CA PRO A 443 20.86 5.40 -21.38
C PRO A 443 20.21 4.15 -22.00
N SER A 444 20.99 3.10 -22.28
CA SER A 444 20.51 1.82 -22.80
C SER A 444 19.96 0.87 -21.72
N ALA A 445 20.18 1.17 -20.44
CA ALA A 445 19.62 0.45 -19.30
C ALA A 445 19.09 1.44 -18.26
N PRO A 446 18.05 2.23 -18.59
CA PRO A 446 17.55 3.28 -17.68
C PRO A 446 16.84 2.70 -16.45
N THR A 447 16.52 1.41 -16.45
CA THR A 447 15.75 0.73 -15.40
C THR A 447 16.26 -0.70 -15.20
N THR A 448 15.87 -1.31 -14.09
CA THR A 448 15.97 -2.76 -13.85
C THR A 448 14.59 -3.32 -13.51
N PRO A 449 14.39 -4.65 -13.50
CA PRO A 449 13.14 -5.24 -13.01
C PRO A 449 12.77 -4.86 -11.58
N PHE A 450 13.76 -4.43 -10.78
CA PHE A 450 13.60 -4.07 -9.38
C PHE A 450 13.51 -2.55 -9.14
N CYS A 451 13.83 -1.73 -10.15
CA CYS A 451 13.80 -0.27 -10.06
C CYS A 451 13.45 0.36 -11.40
N ASP A 452 12.29 1.02 -11.46
CA ASP A 452 11.75 1.77 -12.59
C ASP A 452 12.20 3.24 -12.63
N LEU A 453 13.05 3.65 -11.69
CA LEU A 453 13.58 5.00 -11.57
C LEU A 453 15.09 5.02 -11.84
N PRO A 454 15.63 6.17 -12.31
CA PRO A 454 17.07 6.37 -12.36
C PRO A 454 17.72 6.16 -10.99
N LEU A 455 19.00 5.78 -11.00
CA LEU A 455 19.76 5.61 -9.77
C LEU A 455 19.73 6.90 -8.94
N SER A 456 19.40 6.77 -7.65
CA SER A 456 19.41 7.89 -6.71
C SER A 456 20.83 8.43 -6.52
N ASP A 457 20.97 9.75 -6.48
CA ASP A 457 22.25 10.43 -6.21
C ASP A 457 22.87 10.01 -4.87
N GLU A 458 22.08 9.47 -3.93
CA GLU A 458 22.59 8.96 -2.64
C GLU A 458 23.59 7.82 -2.83
N SER A 459 23.44 7.05 -3.90
CA SER A 459 24.28 5.89 -4.19
C SER A 459 25.68 6.28 -4.66
N ALA A 460 25.94 7.55 -4.96
CA ALA A 460 27.23 8.02 -5.49
C ALA A 460 28.42 7.62 -4.62
N THR A 461 28.25 7.61 -3.29
CA THR A 461 29.32 7.27 -2.34
C THR A 461 29.63 5.77 -2.28
N ILE A 462 28.68 4.92 -2.66
CA ILE A 462 28.79 3.46 -2.60
C ILE A 462 28.84 2.81 -3.98
N LEU A 463 28.71 3.61 -5.04
CA LEU A 463 28.66 3.16 -6.43
C LEU A 463 29.83 2.25 -6.83
N PRO A 464 31.11 2.53 -6.48
CA PRO A 464 32.21 1.63 -6.81
C PRO A 464 32.04 0.23 -6.22
N TYR A 465 31.49 0.13 -5.00
CA TYR A 465 31.22 -1.14 -4.34
C TYR A 465 30.07 -1.89 -5.01
N LEU A 466 29.00 -1.18 -5.37
CA LEU A 466 27.86 -1.75 -6.09
C LEU A 466 28.28 -2.30 -7.46
N ILE A 467 29.06 -1.55 -8.25
CA ILE A 467 29.60 -2.02 -9.53
C ILE A 467 30.42 -3.30 -9.33
N LYS A 468 31.28 -3.34 -8.32
CA LYS A 468 32.09 -4.52 -8.03
C LYS A 468 31.23 -5.73 -7.66
N LEU A 469 30.21 -5.55 -6.82
CA LEU A 469 29.26 -6.62 -6.44
C LEU A 469 28.53 -7.19 -7.66
N ASN A 470 28.04 -6.31 -8.56
CA ASN A 470 27.30 -6.71 -9.75
C ASN A 470 28.19 -7.25 -10.88
N SER A 471 29.52 -7.15 -10.74
CA SER A 471 30.46 -7.57 -11.77
C SER A 471 30.30 -9.05 -12.16
N PRO A 472 30.65 -9.44 -13.40
CA PRO A 472 30.59 -10.83 -13.84
C PRO A 472 31.38 -11.82 -12.97
N GLN A 473 32.36 -11.31 -12.20
CA GLN A 473 33.18 -12.09 -11.29
C GLN A 473 32.46 -12.43 -9.97
N LEU A 474 31.70 -11.48 -9.40
CA LEU A 474 31.01 -11.68 -8.11
C LEU A 474 29.56 -12.11 -8.29
N GLN A 475 28.84 -11.58 -9.29
CA GLN A 475 27.43 -11.91 -9.56
C GLN A 475 26.52 -11.73 -8.33
N HIS A 476 26.79 -10.71 -7.51
CA HIS A 476 25.92 -10.29 -6.41
C HIS A 476 24.99 -9.20 -6.93
N TRP A 477 23.89 -9.59 -7.58
CA TRP A 477 23.04 -8.63 -8.29
C TRP A 477 22.21 -7.81 -7.32
N THR A 478 22.56 -6.54 -7.15
CA THR A 478 21.98 -5.67 -6.13
C THR A 478 20.62 -5.15 -6.54
N VAL A 479 19.66 -5.23 -5.62
CA VAL A 479 18.26 -4.83 -5.82
C VAL A 479 17.80 -3.76 -4.83
N GLY A 480 18.64 -3.40 -3.88
CA GLY A 480 18.42 -2.28 -2.97
C GLY A 480 19.70 -1.95 -2.19
N SER A 481 19.94 -0.68 -1.94
CA SER A 481 21.12 -0.23 -1.19
C SER A 481 20.90 1.16 -0.62
N GLN A 482 21.59 1.47 0.47
CA GLN A 482 21.73 2.84 0.96
C GLN A 482 23.09 3.03 1.64
N PRO A 483 23.69 4.22 1.57
CA PRO A 483 24.94 4.52 2.27
C PRO A 483 24.73 4.66 3.78
N ALA A 484 25.82 4.71 4.54
CA ALA A 484 25.76 5.18 5.92
C ALA A 484 25.78 6.72 5.93
N VAL A 485 24.93 7.32 6.77
CA VAL A 485 24.81 8.77 6.90
C VAL A 485 24.84 9.14 8.38
N ASP A 486 25.79 9.99 8.75
CA ASP A 486 25.91 10.56 10.11
C ASP A 486 25.49 12.04 10.08
N ALA A 487 24.22 12.30 10.40
CA ALA A 487 23.65 13.64 10.56
C ALA A 487 23.70 14.54 9.31
N ALA A 488 23.16 14.07 8.18
CA ALA A 488 22.88 14.96 7.05
C ALA A 488 21.79 15.97 7.43
N HIS A 489 21.83 17.19 6.89
CA HIS A 489 20.79 18.18 7.15
C HIS A 489 19.45 17.72 6.54
N SER A 490 18.32 17.97 7.20
CA SER A 490 17.00 17.57 6.67
C SER A 490 16.63 18.26 5.34
N GLU A 491 17.31 19.36 5.02
CA GLU A 491 17.17 20.07 3.73
C GLU A 491 18.25 19.70 2.71
N ASP A 492 19.07 18.67 2.99
CA ASP A 492 20.02 18.16 2.01
C ASP A 492 19.28 17.73 0.72
N PRO A 493 19.74 18.13 -0.48
CA PRO A 493 19.00 17.89 -1.72
C PRO A 493 18.96 16.42 -2.13
N VAL A 494 19.82 15.57 -1.57
CA VAL A 494 19.95 14.15 -1.91
C VAL A 494 19.41 13.28 -0.77
N LEU A 495 19.86 13.53 0.45
CA LEU A 495 19.59 12.70 1.63
C LEU A 495 18.50 13.27 2.55
N GLY A 496 18.14 14.54 2.35
CA GLY A 496 17.27 15.29 3.25
C GLY A 496 15.80 14.92 3.07
N TRP A 497 15.13 14.71 4.20
CA TRP A 497 13.68 14.55 4.27
C TRP A 497 13.15 15.08 5.60
N GLY A 498 11.84 15.32 5.66
CA GLY A 498 11.14 15.77 6.86
C GLY A 498 11.26 17.28 7.12
N PRO A 499 10.83 17.74 8.31
CA PRO A 499 10.80 19.16 8.66
C PRO A 499 12.16 19.85 8.58
N ARG A 500 12.16 21.15 8.27
CA ARG A 500 13.37 21.99 8.23
C ARG A 500 14.09 22.06 9.58
N GLY A 501 15.41 22.17 9.52
CA GLY A 501 16.27 22.34 10.69
C GLY A 501 16.52 21.07 11.51
N GLY A 502 16.24 19.90 10.94
CA GLY A 502 16.52 18.60 11.52
C GLY A 502 17.76 17.93 10.92
N TYR A 503 18.00 16.71 11.36
CA TYR A 503 19.09 15.86 10.90
C TYR A 503 18.61 14.45 10.55
N VAL A 504 19.12 13.90 9.45
CA VAL A 504 18.82 12.56 8.93
C VAL A 504 20.03 11.65 9.12
N PHE A 505 19.75 10.39 9.43
CA PHE A 505 20.73 9.35 9.69
C PHE A 505 20.35 8.07 8.94
N GLN A 506 21.36 7.34 8.45
CA GLN A 506 21.19 6.07 7.75
C GLN A 506 22.26 5.07 8.19
N LYS A 507 21.86 3.81 8.36
CA LYS A 507 22.77 2.66 8.44
C LYS A 507 23.04 2.16 7.03
N ALA A 508 24.30 1.81 6.73
CA ALA A 508 24.62 1.16 5.48
C ALA A 508 23.87 -0.18 5.36
N TYR A 509 23.27 -0.40 4.19
CA TYR A 509 22.56 -1.62 3.88
C TYR A 509 22.72 -1.96 2.39
N VAL A 510 22.75 -3.26 2.09
CA VAL A 510 22.67 -3.76 0.72
C VAL A 510 21.83 -5.03 0.65
N GLU A 511 21.06 -5.13 -0.43
CA GLU A 511 20.32 -6.31 -0.82
C GLU A 511 20.73 -6.79 -2.19
N PHE A 512 20.89 -8.10 -2.35
CA PHE A 512 21.25 -8.69 -3.62
C PHE A 512 20.81 -10.15 -3.76
N PHE A 513 20.67 -10.59 -5.00
CA PHE A 513 20.54 -12.01 -5.33
C PHE A 513 21.91 -12.67 -5.48
N VAL A 514 22.04 -13.87 -4.92
CA VAL A 514 23.28 -14.65 -5.01
C VAL A 514 23.01 -16.16 -4.92
N LYS A 515 23.99 -16.96 -5.33
CA LYS A 515 23.97 -18.43 -5.17
C LYS A 515 24.17 -18.86 -3.72
N ARG A 516 23.65 -20.06 -3.40
CA ARG A 516 23.68 -20.66 -2.06
C ARG A 516 25.08 -20.69 -1.44
N GLU A 517 26.12 -21.00 -2.21
CA GLU A 517 27.49 -21.11 -1.70
C GLU A 517 28.00 -19.80 -1.10
N GLN A 518 27.60 -18.65 -1.65
CA GLN A 518 27.97 -17.35 -1.10
C GLN A 518 27.16 -17.01 0.15
N VAL A 519 25.90 -17.42 0.23
CA VAL A 519 25.09 -17.26 1.45
C VAL A 519 25.75 -17.99 2.62
N GLU A 520 26.16 -19.23 2.40
CA GLU A 520 26.84 -20.05 3.41
C GLU A 520 28.17 -19.40 3.82
N ARG A 521 28.96 -18.92 2.86
CA ARG A 521 30.22 -18.20 3.13
C ARG A 521 30.02 -16.91 3.93
N ILE A 522 29.02 -16.10 3.61
CA ILE A 522 28.69 -14.87 4.35
C ILE A 522 28.25 -15.24 5.77
N HIS A 523 27.38 -16.24 5.90
CA HIS A 523 26.87 -16.70 7.19
C HIS A 523 27.98 -17.24 8.11
N GLU A 524 28.93 -18.00 7.57
CA GLU A 524 30.10 -18.50 8.33
C GLU A 524 30.96 -17.36 8.84
N ARG A 525 31.27 -16.38 7.99
CA ARG A 525 32.06 -15.19 8.40
C ARG A 525 31.37 -14.36 9.47
N LEU A 526 30.04 -14.37 9.53
CA LEU A 526 29.28 -13.70 10.58
C LEU A 526 29.32 -14.46 11.91
N LYS A 527 29.44 -15.80 11.90
CA LYS A 527 29.60 -16.59 13.13
C LYS A 527 30.91 -16.32 13.84
N ASP A 528 31.96 -16.04 13.07
CA ASP A 528 33.28 -15.71 13.60
C ASP A 528 33.33 -14.30 14.20
N ARG A 529 32.31 -13.46 13.97
CA ARG A 529 32.20 -12.11 14.53
C ARG A 529 31.35 -12.13 15.80
N THR A 530 31.93 -11.62 16.88
CA THR A 530 31.23 -11.49 18.18
C THR A 530 30.77 -10.06 18.47
N ASP A 531 31.01 -9.10 17.57
CA ASP A 531 30.70 -7.69 17.76
C ASP A 531 29.24 -7.33 17.49
N GLY A 532 28.49 -8.23 16.84
CA GLY A 532 27.06 -8.05 16.56
C GLY A 532 26.76 -6.85 15.66
N GLN A 533 27.74 -6.36 14.89
CA GLN A 533 27.59 -5.14 14.10
C GLN A 533 26.90 -5.35 12.75
N ILE A 534 26.76 -6.59 12.30
CA ILE A 534 26.13 -6.91 11.01
C ILE A 534 24.94 -7.84 11.23
N SER A 535 23.77 -7.41 10.75
CA SER A 535 22.57 -8.24 10.67
C SER A 535 22.40 -8.79 9.25
N MET A 536 22.01 -10.05 9.14
CA MET A 536 21.77 -10.74 7.88
C MET A 536 20.38 -11.39 7.86
N TYR A 537 19.67 -11.20 6.76
CA TYR A 537 18.49 -11.98 6.39
C TYR A 537 18.74 -12.61 5.02
N ALA A 538 18.55 -13.92 4.90
CA ALA A 538 18.76 -14.64 3.64
C ALA A 538 17.66 -15.68 3.44
N ALA A 539 17.07 -15.73 2.24
CA ALA A 539 16.03 -16.70 1.93
C ALA A 539 15.93 -17.05 0.45
N ASN A 540 15.36 -18.23 0.16
CA ASN A 540 15.06 -18.66 -1.20
C ASN A 540 13.55 -18.79 -1.45
N LYS A 541 13.19 -19.14 -2.69
CA LYS A 541 11.80 -19.34 -3.10
C LYS A 541 11.15 -20.54 -2.39
N GLN A 542 11.91 -21.56 -2.01
CA GLN A 542 11.44 -22.78 -1.34
C GLN A 542 11.09 -22.57 0.14
N GLY A 543 11.41 -21.40 0.69
CA GLY A 543 11.09 -21.06 2.09
C GLY A 543 12.22 -21.38 3.07
N GLU A 544 13.40 -21.82 2.60
CA GLU A 544 14.59 -21.86 3.45
C GLU A 544 14.94 -20.42 3.86
N PHE A 545 15.34 -20.25 5.12
CA PHE A 545 15.64 -18.95 5.71
C PHE A 545 16.81 -19.05 6.68
N ILE A 546 17.76 -18.13 6.56
CA ILE A 546 18.97 -18.04 7.38
C ILE A 546 19.08 -16.60 7.89
N THR A 547 19.26 -16.45 9.20
CA THR A 547 19.50 -15.15 9.84
C THR A 547 20.44 -15.30 11.04
N ASN A 548 21.06 -14.18 11.44
CA ASN A 548 21.78 -14.05 12.71
C ASN A 548 21.08 -13.08 13.68
N THR A 549 19.85 -12.64 13.37
CA THR A 549 19.08 -11.74 14.24
C THR A 549 18.12 -12.52 15.15
N LEU A 550 17.58 -11.83 16.16
CA LEU A 550 16.52 -12.39 17.00
C LEU A 550 15.18 -12.33 16.24
N LYS A 551 14.29 -13.29 16.52
CA LYS A 551 13.01 -13.49 15.81
C LYS A 551 12.11 -12.25 15.71
N ASP A 552 12.20 -11.35 16.69
CA ASP A 552 11.38 -10.12 16.76
C ASP A 552 12.24 -8.85 16.71
N ALA A 553 13.47 -8.95 16.17
CA ALA A 553 14.38 -7.81 16.06
C ALA A 553 13.93 -6.85 14.95
N VAL A 554 13.67 -5.60 15.34
CA VAL A 554 13.38 -4.50 14.41
C VAL A 554 14.62 -3.66 14.21
N ASN A 555 15.13 -3.57 12.98
CA ASN A 555 16.27 -2.72 12.67
C ASN A 555 15.81 -1.44 12.00
N ALA A 556 15.78 -0.33 12.74
CA ALA A 556 15.70 0.99 12.12
C ALA A 556 17.00 1.26 11.35
N VAL A 557 16.88 1.48 10.04
CA VAL A 557 18.00 1.75 9.14
C VAL A 557 18.01 3.18 8.61
N THR A 558 16.89 3.90 8.70
CA THR A 558 16.83 5.35 8.40
C THR A 558 15.94 6.05 9.43
N TRP A 559 16.46 7.13 10.02
CA TRP A 559 15.73 7.92 11.01
C TRP A 559 16.11 9.40 10.94
N GLY A 560 15.23 10.24 11.47
CA GLY A 560 15.39 11.69 11.52
C GLY A 560 15.12 12.24 12.91
N VAL A 561 15.83 13.30 13.25
CA VAL A 561 15.65 14.07 14.48
C VAL A 561 15.28 15.49 14.09
N PHE A 562 14.06 15.90 14.41
CA PHE A 562 13.49 17.18 13.95
C PHE A 562 13.13 18.10 15.12
N PRO A 563 13.24 19.43 14.96
CA PRO A 563 12.87 20.37 16.01
C PRO A 563 11.39 20.22 16.43
N GLY A 564 11.17 20.01 17.72
CA GLY A 564 9.82 19.93 18.29
C GLY A 564 9.05 18.64 18.00
N GLN A 565 9.73 17.58 17.54
CA GLN A 565 9.14 16.26 17.29
C GLN A 565 9.95 15.15 17.97
N GLU A 566 9.31 14.00 18.20
CA GLU A 566 10.02 12.77 18.58
C GLU A 566 10.89 12.26 17.40
N ILE A 567 11.76 11.29 17.66
CA ILE A 567 12.58 10.66 16.61
C ILE A 567 11.65 9.92 15.65
N VAL A 568 11.76 10.25 14.36
CA VAL A 568 10.96 9.62 13.30
C VAL A 568 11.81 8.57 12.61
N GLN A 569 11.29 7.36 12.44
CA GLN A 569 11.96 6.27 11.74
C GLN A 569 11.25 6.02 10.42
N SER A 570 11.94 6.18 9.30
CA SER A 570 11.33 6.04 7.98
C SER A 570 11.56 4.67 7.34
N THR A 571 12.56 3.93 7.79
CA THR A 571 12.94 2.69 7.11
C THR A 571 13.32 1.67 8.16
N ILE A 572 12.61 0.55 8.19
CA ILE A 572 12.88 -0.60 9.05
C ILE A 572 13.12 -1.86 8.22
N ILE A 573 13.98 -2.73 8.74
CA ILE A 573 14.21 -4.07 8.18
C ILE A 573 14.10 -5.11 9.30
N GLU A 574 13.12 -5.99 9.17
CA GLU A 574 12.80 -7.07 10.11
C GLU A 574 12.48 -8.36 9.36
N GLU A 575 12.41 -9.48 10.08
CA GLU A 575 12.19 -10.80 9.46
C GLU A 575 10.87 -10.86 8.67
N GLU A 576 9.77 -10.35 9.23
CA GLU A 576 8.46 -10.40 8.58
C GLU A 576 8.44 -9.54 7.29
N SER A 577 9.03 -8.34 7.34
CA SER A 577 9.09 -7.46 6.17
C SER A 577 9.95 -8.06 5.06
N PHE A 578 11.10 -8.62 5.43
CA PHE A 578 11.98 -9.30 4.49
C PHE A 578 11.31 -10.53 3.85
N ARG A 579 10.57 -11.33 4.62
CA ARG A 579 9.85 -12.50 4.10
C ARG A 579 8.74 -12.10 3.12
N ALA A 580 7.98 -11.05 3.44
CA ALA A 580 6.94 -10.56 2.56
C ALA A 580 7.52 -9.96 1.26
N TRP A 581 8.64 -9.23 1.35
CA TRP A 581 9.35 -8.72 0.18
C TRP A 581 9.96 -9.84 -0.68
N LYS A 582 10.54 -10.86 -0.04
CA LYS A 582 11.16 -12.01 -0.72
C LYS A 582 10.22 -12.60 -1.76
N GLU A 583 8.96 -12.82 -1.40
CA GLU A 583 7.96 -13.37 -2.33
C GLU A 583 7.83 -12.52 -3.60
N GLU A 584 7.63 -11.21 -3.45
CA GLU A 584 7.58 -10.26 -4.57
C GLU A 584 8.90 -10.24 -5.37
N ALA A 585 10.05 -10.23 -4.71
CA ALA A 585 11.34 -10.19 -5.38
C ALA A 585 11.57 -11.42 -6.29
N PHE A 586 11.13 -12.61 -5.87
CA PHE A 586 11.18 -13.83 -6.69
C PHE A 586 10.08 -13.88 -7.75
N ASP A 587 8.93 -13.25 -7.50
CA ASP A 587 7.88 -13.11 -8.49
C ASP A 587 8.31 -12.17 -9.62
N ILE A 588 9.03 -11.07 -9.33
CA ILE A 588 9.63 -10.19 -10.35
C ILE A 588 10.51 -10.98 -11.34
N TRP A 589 11.35 -11.90 -10.86
CA TRP A 589 12.12 -12.79 -11.75
C TRP A 589 11.23 -13.68 -12.60
N THR A 590 10.15 -14.19 -12.00
CA THR A 590 9.18 -15.04 -12.68
C THR A 590 8.45 -14.24 -13.77
N GLU A 591 8.00 -13.02 -13.48
CA GLU A 591 7.38 -12.13 -14.43
C GLU A 591 8.34 -11.74 -15.56
N TRP A 592 9.57 -11.41 -15.21
CA TRP A 592 10.59 -11.07 -16.19
C TRP A 592 10.87 -12.24 -17.13
N SER A 593 10.93 -13.47 -16.60
CA SER A 593 11.09 -14.66 -17.44
C SER A 593 9.96 -14.81 -18.46
N LEU A 594 8.75 -14.35 -18.12
CA LEU A 594 7.54 -14.41 -18.95
C LEU A 594 7.60 -13.49 -20.17
N LEU A 595 8.56 -12.57 -20.25
CA LEU A 595 8.78 -11.81 -21.46
C LEU A 595 9.40 -12.62 -22.61
N TYR A 596 9.90 -13.84 -22.37
CA TYR A 596 10.69 -14.61 -23.34
C TYR A 596 10.12 -16.01 -23.59
N PRO A 597 10.13 -16.52 -24.84
CA PRO A 597 9.59 -17.85 -25.17
C PRO A 597 10.05 -18.98 -24.24
N ARG A 598 9.16 -19.91 -23.90
CA ARG A 598 9.34 -20.98 -22.88
C ARG A 598 10.62 -21.79 -23.01
N LEU A 599 11.07 -21.99 -24.25
CA LEU A 599 12.25 -22.81 -24.56
C LEU A 599 13.50 -21.96 -24.81
N SER A 600 13.40 -20.64 -24.72
CA SER A 600 14.51 -19.71 -24.93
C SER A 600 15.56 -19.86 -23.82
N PRO A 601 16.85 -19.60 -24.13
CA PRO A 601 17.89 -19.56 -23.10
C PRO A 601 17.61 -18.52 -22.01
N ALA A 602 17.03 -17.38 -22.38
CA ALA A 602 16.71 -16.30 -21.44
C ALA A 602 15.65 -16.72 -20.40
N ARG A 603 14.56 -17.36 -20.86
CA ARG A 603 13.56 -17.94 -19.98
C ARG A 603 14.19 -18.89 -18.95
N LYS A 604 14.98 -19.84 -19.43
CA LYS A 604 15.61 -20.87 -18.58
C LYS A 604 16.56 -20.28 -17.54
N LEU A 605 17.33 -19.26 -17.94
CA LEU A 605 18.23 -18.56 -17.02
C LEU A 605 17.44 -17.90 -15.88
N LEU A 606 16.40 -17.12 -16.22
CA LEU A 606 15.62 -16.35 -15.26
C LEU A 606 14.79 -17.24 -14.33
N GLU A 607 14.19 -18.32 -14.85
CA GLU A 607 13.52 -19.34 -14.02
C GLU A 607 14.51 -20.09 -13.11
N GLY A 608 15.72 -20.37 -13.60
CA GLY A 608 16.79 -20.96 -12.81
C GLY A 608 17.19 -20.06 -11.64
N ILE A 609 17.33 -18.74 -11.88
CA ILE A 609 17.59 -17.76 -10.82
C ILE A 609 16.42 -17.71 -9.83
N ALA A 610 15.19 -17.60 -10.33
CA ALA A 610 14.00 -17.52 -9.49
C ALA A 610 13.82 -18.75 -8.59
N SER A 611 14.32 -19.91 -9.01
CA SER A 611 14.17 -21.17 -8.28
C SER A 611 15.39 -21.52 -7.42
N GLU A 612 16.62 -21.26 -7.84
CA GLU A 612 17.82 -21.78 -7.17
C GLU A 612 18.55 -20.73 -6.31
N TRP A 613 18.35 -19.44 -6.61
CA TRP A 613 19.11 -18.37 -5.97
C TRP A 613 18.46 -17.91 -4.66
N TRP A 614 19.23 -17.13 -3.92
CA TRP A 614 18.86 -16.58 -2.62
C TRP A 614 18.86 -15.07 -2.68
N LEU A 615 17.86 -14.48 -2.04
CA LEU A 615 17.87 -13.06 -1.70
C LEU A 615 18.61 -12.89 -0.38
N VAL A 616 19.54 -11.94 -0.30
CA VAL A 616 20.35 -11.64 0.89
C VAL A 616 20.29 -10.15 1.19
N SER A 617 20.05 -9.83 2.45
CA SER A 617 19.92 -8.49 3.02
C SER A 617 20.93 -8.35 4.15
N LEU A 618 21.87 -7.40 4.05
CA LEU A 618 22.94 -7.16 5.02
C LEU A 618 22.96 -5.72 5.52
N ILE A 619 22.85 -5.53 6.84
CA ILE A 619 22.80 -4.22 7.50
C ILE A 619 24.02 -4.05 8.40
N HIS A 620 24.73 -2.93 8.29
CA HIS A 620 25.78 -2.55 9.23
C HIS A 620 25.26 -1.55 10.27
N HIS A 621 25.38 -1.87 11.55
CA HIS A 621 24.77 -1.08 12.62
C HIS A 621 25.56 0.16 13.03
N ASP A 622 26.88 0.18 12.81
CA ASP A 622 27.68 1.38 13.01
C ASP A 622 27.58 2.29 11.78
N TYR A 623 26.67 3.26 11.84
CA TYR A 623 26.46 4.26 10.80
C TYR A 623 27.59 5.30 10.72
N LYS A 624 28.54 5.29 11.65
CA LYS A 624 29.73 6.15 11.61
C LYS A 624 30.89 5.55 10.83
N ALA A 625 30.77 4.27 10.46
CA ALA A 625 31.77 3.54 9.69
C ALA A 625 31.25 3.27 8.27
N PRO A 626 31.30 4.27 7.35
CA PRO A 626 30.64 4.20 6.05
C PRO A 626 31.15 3.05 5.17
N ASP A 627 32.41 2.67 5.33
CA ASP A 627 33.05 1.62 4.51
C ASP A 627 32.91 0.22 5.09
N ALA A 628 32.50 0.07 6.36
CA ALA A 628 32.65 -1.20 7.08
C ALA A 628 31.82 -2.35 6.50
N LEU A 629 30.61 -2.07 5.99
CA LEU A 629 29.80 -3.07 5.28
C LEU A 629 30.50 -3.56 4.01
N TRP A 630 31.09 -2.62 3.26
CA TRP A 630 31.69 -2.88 1.96
C TRP A 630 33.03 -3.60 2.12
N THR A 631 33.84 -3.21 3.09
CA THR A 631 35.05 -3.93 3.51
C THR A 631 34.71 -5.35 3.94
N PHE A 632 33.60 -5.56 4.68
CA PHE A 632 33.14 -6.90 5.00
C PHE A 632 32.78 -7.68 3.73
N LEU A 633 32.05 -7.12 2.78
CA LEU A 633 31.65 -7.86 1.58
C LEU A 633 32.80 -8.14 0.60
N LEU A 634 33.69 -7.17 0.39
CA LEU A 634 34.66 -7.16 -0.70
C LEU A 634 36.12 -7.40 -0.26
N GLY A 635 36.40 -7.34 1.05
CA GLY A 635 37.75 -7.37 1.61
C GLY A 635 38.47 -6.02 1.54
N ASP A 636 39.64 -5.94 2.16
CA ASP A 636 40.41 -4.69 2.33
C ASP A 636 41.00 -4.12 1.02
N GLU A 637 41.05 -4.90 -0.07
CA GLU A 637 41.66 -4.50 -1.34
C GLU A 637 40.84 -3.48 -2.16
N VAL A 638 39.67 -3.03 -1.68
CA VAL A 638 38.76 -2.13 -2.41
C VAL A 638 38.58 -0.78 -1.74
N ALA A 639 39.05 -0.61 -0.51
CA ALA A 639 38.94 0.65 0.23
C ALA A 639 40.03 1.68 -0.14
N ALA A 640 40.76 1.47 -1.26
CA ALA A 640 41.92 2.25 -1.68
C ALA A 640 41.69 3.00 -2.99
#